data_AF-A0A1I7UHD3-F1
#
_entry.id   AF-A0A1I7UHD3-F1
#
_cell.length_a   1.000
_cell.length_b   1.000
_cell.length_c   1.000
_cell.angle_alpha   90.00
_cell.angle_beta   90.00
_cell.angle_gamma   90.00
#
_symmetry.space_group_name_H-M   'P 1'
#
loop_
_entity.id
_entity.type
_entity.pdbx_description
1 polymer ?
#
loop_
_entity_poly.entity_id
_entity_poly.type
_entity_poly.pdbx_seq_one_letter_code
_entity_poly.pdbx_strand_id
1 'polypeptide(L)'
;MESLCRYLYEKGSVEMANQLCELKSDVFNQILFNRGELVRFLDKEARKEGKSDNAFGLCVLETDRLLANVIAVIGKMLERIDEKSGEEKWKAQKDAMRKGIPGFGRMEKTSAQEAADVRICSIDDHLTKSMEAMIRTVGETAPVEKARELACMKIQTFNQILSKRADVTRGVDKALREGKSINDAISSYSEETTILLNELMDAGSKILTESGEKKKEEMEFMIPIRTKTQYASVRTLLCVQEALHGELDKPFYLPKDMSANRSNIYQGIRLRVGKYQGMMMVEERKTWKQTEKLLGDDAKANVEPLLFEYQKFLFELVEKAKKEGLEWKTKWDEVETEKITVKKENVSTSDELREDDEKDTKEKEKVDEKEEKNEEKKVTTKQIEELKCMMTVMKEEMLQELNKKLESAKIEEGRKNFNQDYCRLEQGLDERNEEVKRLNGVVESLNKKQEETENELEEVKKDHKKEIEEIRKEIQTSSKDDRIKELEMELAEKDGQLKESRETVARYEKESREWKLKEQEQFERMGKNELELLKLMELTKKVLEAEDSLEKLADSEEEVKRLNEIVESLNKRLEEMCESSESYEKMTLEIAKKQNKTEKELEDVKKELKEAREELERMKENSGDDSSFDQLDDSDN
;
A
#
# COMPACT_ATOMS: atom_id res chain seq x y z
N MET A 1 -11.85 31.03 -11.40
CA MET A 1 -12.76 29.91 -11.74
C MET A 1 -11.97 28.63 -12.02
N GLU A 2 -11.18 28.53 -13.09
CA GLU A 2 -10.50 27.28 -13.50
C GLU A 2 -9.62 26.64 -12.40
N SER A 3 -8.87 27.45 -11.63
CA SER A 3 -8.08 26.92 -10.49
C SER A 3 -8.95 26.23 -9.42
N LEU A 4 -10.15 26.75 -9.16
CA LEU A 4 -11.10 26.13 -8.21
C LEU A 4 -11.77 24.89 -8.83
N CYS A 5 -12.04 24.91 -10.15
CA CYS A 5 -12.57 23.76 -10.87
C CYS A 5 -11.61 22.57 -10.81
N ARG A 6 -10.30 22.81 -10.99
CA ARG A 6 -9.28 21.77 -10.88
C ARG A 6 -9.31 21.09 -9.51
N TYR A 7 -9.34 21.87 -8.43
CA TYR A 7 -9.40 21.31 -7.09
C TYR A 7 -10.63 20.40 -6.92
N LEU A 8 -11.78 20.80 -7.48
CA LEU A 8 -12.99 19.96 -7.51
C LEU A 8 -12.82 18.70 -8.37
N TYR A 9 -12.12 18.76 -9.51
CA TYR A 9 -11.82 17.57 -10.32
C TYR A 9 -10.87 16.61 -9.61
N GLU A 10 -9.90 17.11 -8.84
CA GLU A 10 -8.94 16.28 -8.10
C GLU A 10 -9.49 15.69 -6.80
N LYS A 11 -10.36 16.42 -6.10
CA LYS A 11 -10.79 16.10 -4.73
C LYS A 11 -12.28 15.80 -4.59
N GLY A 12 -13.10 16.29 -5.51
CA GLY A 12 -14.54 16.06 -5.51
C GLY A 12 -14.91 14.66 -6.00
N SER A 13 -16.16 14.28 -5.78
CA SER A 13 -16.68 13.05 -6.39
C SER A 13 -16.80 13.20 -7.91
N VAL A 14 -16.78 12.08 -8.64
CA VAL A 14 -17.01 12.05 -10.10
C VAL A 14 -18.32 12.73 -10.47
N GLU A 15 -19.34 12.60 -9.63
CA GLU A 15 -20.64 13.24 -9.84
C GLU A 15 -20.56 14.79 -9.74
N MET A 16 -19.84 15.32 -8.75
CA MET A 16 -19.61 16.77 -8.63
C MET A 16 -18.80 17.30 -9.81
N ALA A 17 -17.78 16.55 -10.25
CA ALA A 17 -16.99 16.89 -11.43
C ALA A 17 -17.87 16.97 -12.70
N ASN A 18 -18.78 16.01 -12.89
CA ASN A 18 -19.72 16.01 -14.01
C ASN A 18 -20.71 17.18 -13.94
N GLN A 19 -21.29 17.44 -12.78
CA GLN A 19 -22.20 18.58 -12.58
C GLN A 19 -21.50 19.92 -12.87
N LEU A 20 -20.24 20.07 -12.44
CA LEU A 20 -19.44 21.26 -12.73
C LEU A 20 -19.13 21.40 -14.22
N CYS A 21 -18.82 20.29 -14.90
CA CYS A 21 -18.57 20.26 -16.34
C CYS A 21 -19.81 20.72 -17.14
N GLU A 22 -20.99 20.21 -16.78
CA GLU A 22 -22.27 20.64 -17.36
C GLU A 22 -22.54 22.12 -17.09
N LEU A 23 -22.31 22.58 -15.86
CA LEU A 23 -22.52 23.98 -15.47
C LEU A 23 -21.71 24.94 -16.34
N LYS A 24 -20.42 24.65 -16.50
CA LYS A 24 -19.50 25.51 -17.27
C LYS A 24 -19.88 25.52 -18.74
N SER A 25 -20.25 24.36 -19.29
CA SER A 25 -20.73 24.24 -20.68
C SER A 25 -21.98 25.11 -20.89
N ASP A 26 -22.98 25.00 -20.00
CA ASP A 26 -24.22 25.80 -20.05
C ASP A 26 -23.92 27.31 -19.99
N VAL A 27 -23.03 27.74 -19.10
CA VAL A 27 -22.67 29.15 -18.92
C VAL A 27 -21.89 29.69 -20.11
N PHE A 28 -20.95 28.92 -20.67
CA PHE A 28 -20.21 29.32 -21.86
C PHE A 28 -21.11 29.43 -23.09
N ASN A 29 -22.02 28.49 -23.29
CA ASN A 29 -23.03 28.57 -24.34
C ASN A 29 -23.90 29.82 -24.20
N GLN A 30 -24.28 30.18 -22.97
CA GLN A 30 -25.05 31.41 -22.72
C GLN A 30 -24.25 32.67 -23.03
N ILE A 31 -22.95 32.70 -22.70
CA ILE A 31 -22.05 33.83 -23.03
C ILE A 31 -21.91 33.96 -24.56
N LEU A 32 -21.72 32.86 -25.28
CA LEU A 32 -21.65 32.84 -26.75
C LEU A 32 -22.95 33.35 -27.39
N PHE A 33 -24.10 32.90 -26.87
CA PHE A 33 -25.41 33.38 -27.30
C PHE A 33 -25.58 34.89 -27.06
N ASN A 34 -25.28 35.36 -25.85
CA ASN A 34 -25.37 36.78 -25.49
C ASN A 34 -24.46 37.65 -26.36
N ARG A 35 -23.29 37.13 -26.74
CA ARG A 35 -22.37 37.80 -27.66
C ARG A 35 -23.00 37.97 -29.04
N GLY A 36 -23.68 36.95 -29.55
CA GLY A 36 -24.46 37.02 -30.80
C GLY A 36 -25.53 38.09 -30.74
N GLU A 37 -26.35 38.11 -29.68
CA GLU A 37 -27.40 39.13 -29.48
C GLU A 37 -26.85 40.55 -29.43
N LEU A 38 -25.75 40.77 -28.69
CA LEU A 38 -25.09 42.07 -28.60
C LEU A 38 -24.66 42.57 -29.98
N VAL A 39 -24.10 41.69 -30.81
CA VAL A 39 -23.63 42.04 -32.15
C VAL A 39 -24.79 42.46 -33.04
N ARG A 40 -25.93 41.75 -32.99
CA ARG A 40 -27.14 42.16 -33.72
C ARG A 40 -27.65 43.52 -33.25
N PHE A 41 -27.66 43.74 -31.95
CA PHE A 41 -28.08 45.01 -31.36
C PHE A 41 -27.21 46.16 -31.87
N LEU A 42 -25.89 46.01 -31.80
CA LEU A 42 -24.94 47.02 -32.29
C LEU A 42 -25.08 47.26 -33.80
N ASP A 43 -25.28 46.21 -34.61
CA ASP A 43 -25.51 46.33 -36.07
C ASP A 43 -26.82 47.06 -36.39
N LYS A 44 -27.87 46.86 -35.57
CA LYS A 44 -29.15 47.57 -35.71
C LYS A 44 -29.05 49.03 -35.27
N GLU A 45 -28.39 49.33 -34.15
CA GLU A 45 -28.19 50.70 -33.65
C GLU A 45 -27.28 51.52 -34.57
N ALA A 46 -26.21 50.93 -35.10
CA ALA A 46 -25.33 51.58 -36.07
C ALA A 46 -26.07 52.05 -37.34
N ARG A 47 -27.20 51.42 -37.67
CA ARG A 47 -28.08 51.84 -38.78
C ARG A 47 -29.10 52.91 -38.40
N LYS A 48 -29.37 53.12 -37.11
CA LYS A 48 -30.43 53.99 -36.60
C LYS A 48 -29.94 55.31 -36.01
N GLU A 49 -28.65 55.64 -36.11
CA GLU A 49 -28.03 56.86 -35.54
C GLU A 49 -28.28 57.03 -34.02
N GLY A 50 -28.40 55.92 -33.27
CA GLY A 50 -28.68 55.89 -31.83
C GLY A 50 -27.47 55.61 -30.93
N LYS A 51 -27.54 56.04 -29.66
CA LYS A 51 -26.50 55.85 -28.63
C LYS A 51 -26.44 54.38 -28.18
N SER A 52 -25.31 53.70 -28.41
CA SER A 52 -25.12 52.25 -28.16
C SER A 52 -24.52 51.86 -26.81
N ASP A 53 -24.10 52.82 -25.97
CA ASP A 53 -23.24 52.54 -24.81
C ASP A 53 -23.88 51.62 -23.75
N ASN A 54 -25.22 51.59 -23.66
CA ASN A 54 -25.92 50.83 -22.64
C ASN A 54 -25.90 49.30 -22.86
N ALA A 55 -25.88 48.84 -24.12
CA ALA A 55 -25.98 47.41 -24.42
C ALA A 55 -24.69 46.63 -24.13
N PHE A 56 -23.54 47.27 -24.38
CA PHE A 56 -22.24 46.69 -24.03
C PHE A 56 -22.12 46.51 -22.51
N GLY A 57 -22.48 47.54 -21.74
CA GLY A 57 -22.49 47.47 -20.28
C GLY A 57 -23.38 46.34 -19.74
N LEU A 58 -24.58 46.18 -20.30
CA LEU A 58 -25.47 45.08 -19.95
C LEU A 58 -24.90 43.69 -20.27
N CYS A 59 -24.17 43.53 -21.38
CA CYS A 59 -23.54 42.25 -21.74
C CYS A 59 -22.38 41.90 -20.80
N VAL A 60 -21.59 42.90 -20.38
CA VAL A 60 -20.52 42.71 -19.38
C VAL A 60 -21.13 42.30 -18.04
N LEU A 61 -22.16 43.03 -17.56
CA LEU A 61 -22.86 42.70 -16.31
C LEU A 61 -23.47 41.30 -16.32
N GLU A 62 -24.07 40.89 -17.44
CA GLU A 62 -24.64 39.55 -17.57
C GLU A 62 -23.55 38.46 -17.57
N THR A 63 -22.41 38.72 -18.22
CA THR A 63 -21.26 37.80 -18.21
C THR A 63 -20.69 37.66 -16.81
N ASP A 64 -20.49 38.76 -16.10
CA ASP A 64 -20.00 38.78 -14.72
C ASP A 64 -20.96 38.05 -13.78
N ARG A 65 -22.27 38.26 -13.94
CA ARG A 65 -23.32 37.56 -13.19
C ARG A 65 -23.23 36.05 -13.41
N LEU A 66 -23.15 35.59 -14.66
CA LEU A 66 -23.07 34.17 -14.98
C LEU A 66 -21.80 33.53 -14.38
N LEU A 67 -20.65 34.20 -14.51
CA LEU A 67 -19.39 33.71 -13.93
C LEU A 67 -19.41 33.69 -12.40
N ALA A 68 -19.95 34.74 -11.76
CA ALA A 68 -20.11 34.80 -10.31
C ALA A 68 -20.99 33.66 -9.78
N ASN A 69 -22.05 33.32 -10.52
CA ASN A 69 -22.92 32.20 -10.18
C ASN A 69 -22.18 30.84 -10.21
N VAL A 70 -21.32 30.62 -11.22
CA VAL A 70 -20.47 29.41 -11.28
C VAL A 70 -19.53 29.37 -10.09
N ILE A 71 -18.87 30.48 -9.77
CA ILE A 71 -17.96 30.57 -8.61
C ILE A 71 -18.71 30.28 -7.31
N ALA A 72 -19.93 30.78 -7.14
CA ALA A 72 -20.76 30.51 -5.97
C ALA A 72 -21.17 29.03 -5.86
N VAL A 73 -21.47 28.37 -6.98
CA VAL A 73 -21.73 26.91 -6.99
C VAL A 73 -20.47 26.14 -6.63
N ILE A 74 -19.33 26.50 -7.22
CA ILE A 74 -18.04 25.89 -6.87
C ILE A 74 -17.76 26.04 -5.38
N GLY A 75 -17.95 27.22 -4.79
CA GLY A 75 -17.79 27.45 -3.35
C GLY A 75 -18.63 26.48 -2.50
N LYS A 76 -19.90 26.30 -2.85
CA LYS A 76 -20.80 25.34 -2.16
C LYS A 76 -20.41 23.89 -2.39
N MET A 77 -19.89 23.54 -3.57
CA MET A 77 -19.39 22.19 -3.85
C MET A 77 -18.12 21.92 -3.03
N LEU A 78 -17.24 22.91 -2.88
CA LEU A 78 -16.02 22.82 -2.06
C LEU A 78 -16.36 22.62 -0.58
N GLU A 79 -17.35 23.35 -0.04
CA GLU A 79 -17.86 23.16 1.33
C GLU A 79 -18.40 21.74 1.59
N ARG A 80 -18.77 21.00 0.53
CA ARG A 80 -19.35 19.65 0.60
C ARG A 80 -18.37 18.53 0.29
N ILE A 81 -17.10 18.83 0.05
CA ILE A 81 -16.09 17.77 -0.17
C ILE A 81 -15.98 16.85 1.07
N ASP A 82 -16.48 17.29 2.23
CA ASP A 82 -16.58 16.51 3.47
C ASP A 82 -18.00 15.97 3.81
N GLU A 83 -19.07 16.39 3.13
CA GLU A 83 -20.46 15.96 3.43
C GLU A 83 -21.25 15.59 2.17
N LYS A 84 -21.74 14.34 2.12
CA LYS A 84 -22.53 13.82 0.99
C LYS A 84 -23.95 14.41 0.97
N SER A 85 -24.34 14.84 -0.23
CA SER A 85 -25.70 15.07 -0.76
C SER A 85 -26.20 16.52 -0.86
N GLY A 86 -26.79 16.83 -2.02
CA GLY A 86 -27.60 18.02 -2.22
C GLY A 86 -27.87 18.31 -3.70
N GLU A 87 -28.45 17.34 -4.40
CA GLU A 87 -28.82 17.38 -5.82
C GLU A 87 -29.99 18.35 -6.10
N GLU A 88 -30.91 18.52 -5.13
CA GLU A 88 -32.06 19.43 -5.24
C GLU A 88 -31.66 20.92 -5.17
N LYS A 89 -30.68 21.26 -4.32
CA LYS A 89 -30.15 22.64 -4.24
C LYS A 89 -29.45 23.05 -5.54
N TRP A 90 -28.92 22.08 -6.29
CA TRP A 90 -28.25 22.29 -7.57
C TRP A 90 -29.23 22.66 -8.69
N LYS A 91 -30.33 21.90 -8.86
CA LYS A 91 -31.36 22.21 -9.87
C LYS A 91 -31.97 23.60 -9.69
N ALA A 92 -32.33 23.96 -8.46
CA ALA A 92 -32.87 25.28 -8.14
C ALA A 92 -31.89 26.42 -8.48
N GLN A 93 -30.59 26.19 -8.30
CA GLN A 93 -29.56 27.18 -8.60
C GLN A 93 -29.30 27.29 -10.11
N LYS A 94 -29.29 26.16 -10.85
CA LYS A 94 -29.23 26.12 -12.31
C LYS A 94 -30.41 26.87 -12.96
N ASP A 95 -31.61 26.70 -12.43
CA ASP A 95 -32.80 27.43 -12.92
C ASP A 95 -32.76 28.93 -12.58
N ALA A 96 -32.19 29.30 -11.44
CA ALA A 96 -31.96 30.71 -11.10
C ALA A 96 -30.94 31.39 -12.05
N MET A 97 -29.93 30.66 -12.55
CA MET A 97 -28.97 31.21 -13.53
C MET A 97 -29.62 31.52 -14.88
N ARG A 98 -30.61 30.71 -15.29
CA ARG A 98 -31.36 30.89 -16.54
C ARG A 98 -32.26 32.14 -16.53
N LYS A 99 -32.56 32.71 -15.36
CA LYS A 99 -33.19 34.03 -15.26
C LYS A 99 -32.15 35.10 -15.60
N GLY A 100 -32.18 35.57 -16.85
CA GLY A 100 -31.31 36.65 -17.34
C GLY A 100 -31.58 37.99 -16.62
N ILE A 101 -30.65 38.95 -16.73
CA ILE A 101 -30.87 40.31 -16.22
C ILE A 101 -32.11 40.94 -16.87
N PRO A 102 -33.08 41.43 -16.08
CA PRO A 102 -34.21 42.20 -16.59
C PRO A 102 -33.73 43.38 -17.43
N GLY A 103 -34.21 43.50 -18.67
CA GLY A 103 -33.81 44.56 -19.60
C GLY A 103 -32.72 44.17 -20.60
N PHE A 104 -32.12 42.97 -20.50
CA PHE A 104 -31.40 42.34 -21.62
C PHE A 104 -32.43 41.88 -22.65
N GLY A 105 -33.01 42.83 -23.38
CA GLY A 105 -34.10 42.57 -24.32
C GLY A 105 -33.64 41.62 -25.43
N ARG A 106 -34.25 40.43 -25.51
CA ARG A 106 -34.08 39.57 -26.69
C ARG A 106 -34.66 40.31 -27.87
N MET A 107 -33.86 40.48 -28.92
CA MET A 107 -34.34 41.18 -30.11
C MET A 107 -35.45 40.35 -30.76
N GLU A 108 -36.49 40.99 -31.30
CA GLU A 108 -37.41 40.30 -32.22
C GLU A 108 -36.60 39.77 -33.42
N LYS A 109 -36.70 38.47 -33.65
CA LYS A 109 -35.98 37.76 -34.71
C LYS A 109 -36.96 37.32 -35.79
N THR A 110 -36.45 37.26 -37.01
CA THR A 110 -37.14 36.53 -38.09
C THR A 110 -37.01 35.03 -37.85
N SER A 111 -37.96 34.23 -38.35
CA SER A 111 -37.88 32.76 -38.24
C SER A 111 -36.59 32.19 -38.84
N ALA A 112 -36.03 32.84 -39.87
CA ALA A 112 -34.74 32.46 -40.45
C ALA A 112 -33.55 32.73 -39.51
N GLN A 113 -33.57 33.84 -38.76
CA GLN A 113 -32.56 34.13 -37.73
C GLN A 113 -32.66 33.16 -36.55
N GLU A 114 -33.87 32.81 -36.14
CA GLU A 114 -34.10 31.82 -35.09
C GLU A 114 -33.56 30.44 -35.50
N ALA A 115 -33.87 30.00 -36.73
CA ALA A 115 -33.35 28.75 -37.28
C ALA A 115 -31.82 28.75 -37.39
N ALA A 116 -31.21 29.88 -37.78
CA ALA A 116 -29.77 30.05 -37.80
C ALA A 116 -29.17 29.94 -36.38
N ASP A 117 -29.78 30.61 -35.40
CA ASP A 117 -29.33 30.56 -34.01
C ASP A 117 -29.35 29.16 -33.42
N VAL A 118 -30.40 28.39 -33.69
CA VAL A 118 -30.48 26.99 -33.24
C VAL A 118 -29.29 26.19 -33.78
N ARG A 119 -28.95 26.36 -35.06
CA ARG A 119 -27.81 25.66 -35.66
C ARG A 119 -26.48 26.09 -35.09
N ILE A 120 -26.28 27.40 -34.91
CA ILE A 120 -25.03 27.91 -34.34
C ILE A 120 -24.91 27.49 -32.86
N CYS A 121 -25.99 27.54 -32.08
CA CYS A 121 -26.00 27.03 -30.71
C CYS A 121 -25.69 25.54 -30.63
N SER A 122 -26.12 24.74 -31.60
CA SER A 122 -25.75 23.32 -31.67
C SER A 122 -24.24 23.13 -31.90
N ILE A 123 -23.60 24.00 -32.67
CA ILE A 123 -22.14 24.00 -32.85
C ILE A 123 -21.47 24.43 -31.53
N ASP A 124 -21.92 25.54 -30.94
CA ASP A 124 -21.41 26.06 -29.67
C ASP A 124 -21.45 25.00 -28.56
N ASP A 125 -22.56 24.26 -28.45
CA ASP A 125 -22.75 23.20 -27.46
C ASP A 125 -21.78 22.02 -27.66
N HIS A 126 -21.54 21.61 -28.91
CA HIS A 126 -20.57 20.57 -29.21
C HIS A 126 -19.14 21.00 -28.84
N LEU A 127 -18.77 22.24 -29.17
CA LEU A 127 -17.45 22.80 -28.88
C LEU A 127 -17.20 22.88 -27.38
N THR A 128 -18.12 23.51 -26.62
CA THR A 128 -17.95 23.72 -25.18
C THR A 128 -17.89 22.41 -24.41
N LYS A 129 -18.75 21.44 -24.72
CA LYS A 129 -18.70 20.09 -24.12
C LYS A 129 -17.39 19.38 -24.38
N SER A 130 -16.88 19.46 -25.62
CA SER A 130 -15.61 18.83 -25.99
C SER A 130 -14.43 19.47 -25.27
N MET A 131 -14.38 20.81 -25.21
CA MET A 131 -13.35 21.55 -24.47
C MET A 131 -13.36 21.21 -22.98
N GLU A 132 -14.54 21.17 -22.34
CA GLU A 132 -14.64 20.84 -20.91
C GLU A 132 -14.29 19.38 -20.62
N ALA A 133 -14.69 18.44 -21.48
CA ALA A 133 -14.34 17.04 -21.32
C ALA A 133 -12.81 16.85 -21.33
N MET A 134 -12.11 17.49 -22.26
CA MET A 134 -10.64 17.43 -22.33
C MET A 134 -9.99 18.10 -21.11
N ILE A 135 -10.44 19.29 -20.71
CA ILE A 135 -9.90 19.94 -19.50
C ILE A 135 -10.10 19.10 -18.25
N ARG A 136 -11.25 18.45 -18.09
CA ARG A 136 -11.51 17.55 -16.97
C ARG A 136 -10.50 16.41 -16.98
N THR A 137 -10.38 15.68 -18.10
CA THR A 137 -9.47 14.53 -18.20
C THR A 137 -8.03 14.92 -17.92
N VAL A 138 -7.55 16.04 -18.46
CA VAL A 138 -6.19 16.54 -18.20
C VAL A 138 -6.04 17.03 -16.76
N GLY A 139 -7.05 17.69 -16.20
CA GLY A 139 -7.06 18.14 -14.81
C GLY A 139 -6.98 17.00 -13.79
N GLU A 140 -7.58 15.85 -14.09
CA GLU A 140 -7.57 14.65 -13.25
C GLU A 140 -6.25 13.87 -13.33
N THR A 141 -5.55 13.93 -14.46
CA THR A 141 -4.46 12.98 -14.77
C THR A 141 -3.07 13.60 -14.88
N ALA A 142 -2.98 14.88 -15.26
CA ALA A 142 -1.73 15.56 -15.57
C ALA A 142 -1.24 16.47 -14.41
N PRO A 143 0.08 16.79 -14.37
CA PRO A 143 0.67 17.70 -13.40
C PRO A 143 0.00 19.09 -13.33
N VAL A 144 0.21 19.79 -12.23
CA VAL A 144 -0.47 21.07 -11.93
C VAL A 144 -0.22 22.12 -12.99
N GLU A 145 1.05 22.24 -13.36
CA GLU A 145 1.57 23.21 -14.32
C GLU A 145 0.99 22.94 -15.71
N LYS A 146 0.91 21.67 -16.10
CA LYS A 146 0.46 21.25 -17.44
C LYS A 146 -1.04 21.41 -17.65
N ALA A 147 -1.88 21.04 -16.69
CA ALA A 147 -3.31 21.35 -16.86
C ALA A 147 -3.60 22.85 -16.75
N ARG A 148 -2.79 23.62 -16.03
CA ARG A 148 -2.90 25.09 -16.03
C ARG A 148 -2.56 25.68 -17.41
N GLU A 149 -1.51 25.18 -18.05
CA GLU A 149 -1.15 25.53 -19.43
C GLU A 149 -2.33 25.30 -20.38
N LEU A 150 -2.94 24.10 -20.32
CA LEU A 150 -4.10 23.78 -21.16
C LEU A 150 -5.34 24.63 -20.83
N ALA A 151 -5.59 24.93 -19.55
CA ALA A 151 -6.68 25.82 -19.16
C ALA A 151 -6.49 27.26 -19.69
N CYS A 152 -5.24 27.75 -19.75
CA CYS A 152 -4.93 29.02 -20.40
C CYS A 152 -5.19 28.98 -21.91
N MET A 153 -4.79 27.88 -22.58
CA MET A 153 -5.09 27.68 -24.00
C MET A 153 -6.59 27.67 -24.25
N LYS A 154 -7.38 26.95 -23.43
CA LYS A 154 -8.84 26.94 -23.52
C LYS A 154 -9.45 28.34 -23.47
N ILE A 155 -8.97 29.22 -22.58
CA ILE A 155 -9.46 30.60 -22.49
C ILE A 155 -9.15 31.36 -23.79
N GLN A 156 -7.97 31.18 -24.37
CA GLN A 156 -7.60 31.79 -25.64
C GLN A 156 -8.48 31.28 -26.79
N THR A 157 -8.65 29.95 -26.90
CA THR A 157 -9.55 29.30 -27.86
C THR A 157 -10.98 29.82 -27.72
N PHE A 158 -11.50 29.92 -26.50
CA PHE A 158 -12.85 30.43 -26.25
C PHE A 158 -13.02 31.89 -26.69
N ASN A 159 -12.02 32.74 -26.45
CA ASN A 159 -12.03 34.14 -26.91
C ASN A 159 -12.04 34.27 -28.44
N GLN A 160 -11.32 33.36 -29.13
CA GLN A 160 -11.35 33.30 -30.58
C GLN A 160 -12.73 32.83 -31.07
N ILE A 161 -13.33 31.81 -30.46
CA ILE A 161 -14.70 31.36 -30.76
C ILE A 161 -15.70 32.50 -30.54
N LEU A 162 -15.60 33.29 -29.47
CA LEU A 162 -16.44 34.47 -29.25
C LEU A 162 -16.35 35.50 -30.39
N SER A 163 -15.15 35.68 -30.95
CA SER A 163 -14.94 36.56 -32.10
C SER A 163 -15.59 36.00 -33.36
N LYS A 164 -15.39 34.69 -33.63
CA LYS A 164 -16.03 33.99 -34.75
C LYS A 164 -17.56 33.95 -34.63
N ARG A 165 -18.09 33.86 -33.41
CA ARG A 165 -19.54 33.89 -33.12
C ARG A 165 -20.15 35.25 -33.49
N ALA A 166 -19.41 36.34 -33.27
CA ALA A 166 -19.80 37.66 -33.74
C ALA A 166 -19.79 37.75 -35.27
N ASP A 167 -18.76 37.18 -35.91
CA ASP A 167 -18.63 37.18 -37.37
C ASP A 167 -19.74 36.41 -38.08
N VAL A 168 -20.04 35.19 -37.63
CA VAL A 168 -21.15 34.39 -38.20
C VAL A 168 -22.50 35.08 -38.03
N THR A 169 -22.72 35.73 -36.90
CA THR A 169 -23.97 36.45 -36.64
C THR A 169 -24.14 37.61 -37.62
N ARG A 170 -23.08 38.39 -37.86
CA ARG A 170 -23.08 39.44 -38.90
C ARG A 170 -23.26 38.85 -40.30
N GLY A 171 -22.62 37.71 -40.57
CA GLY A 171 -22.70 36.98 -41.83
C GLY A 171 -24.13 36.53 -42.15
N VAL A 172 -24.82 35.92 -41.17
CA VAL A 172 -26.23 35.50 -41.28
C VAL A 172 -27.12 36.70 -41.56
N ASP A 173 -27.01 37.76 -40.76
CA ASP A 173 -27.86 38.94 -40.92
C ASP A 173 -27.61 39.64 -42.27
N LYS A 174 -26.36 39.63 -42.76
CA LYS A 174 -26.01 40.13 -44.10
C LYS A 174 -26.60 39.28 -45.21
N ALA A 175 -26.46 37.96 -45.12
CA ALA A 175 -27.00 37.03 -46.11
C ALA A 175 -28.51 37.16 -46.25
N LEU A 176 -29.24 37.25 -45.12
CA LEU A 176 -30.69 37.43 -45.12
C LEU A 176 -31.11 38.75 -45.77
N ARG A 177 -30.39 39.86 -45.53
CA ARG A 177 -30.66 41.14 -46.20
C ARG A 177 -30.42 41.09 -47.70
N GLU A 178 -29.40 40.36 -48.13
CA GLU A 178 -29.02 40.22 -49.54
C GLU A 178 -29.82 39.13 -50.28
N GLY A 179 -30.74 38.43 -49.61
CA GLY A 179 -31.47 37.28 -50.17
C GLY A 179 -30.57 36.09 -50.50
N LYS A 180 -29.42 35.97 -49.84
CA LYS A 180 -28.44 34.89 -50.00
C LYS A 180 -28.66 33.78 -48.97
N SER A 181 -28.09 32.61 -49.26
CA SER A 181 -28.06 31.48 -48.35
C SER A 181 -27.28 31.81 -47.07
N ILE A 182 -27.84 31.46 -45.91
CA ILE A 182 -27.16 31.56 -44.60
C ILE A 182 -26.19 30.40 -44.36
N ASN A 183 -26.24 29.34 -45.19
CA ASN A 183 -25.46 28.12 -44.97
C ASN A 183 -23.96 28.39 -45.03
N ASP A 184 -23.51 29.24 -45.95
CA ASP A 184 -22.07 29.51 -46.14
C ASP A 184 -21.46 30.13 -44.88
N ALA A 185 -22.17 31.06 -44.23
CA ALA A 185 -21.74 31.68 -42.99
C ALA A 185 -21.66 30.65 -41.84
N ILE A 186 -22.67 29.79 -41.71
CA ILE A 186 -22.73 28.76 -40.65
C ILE A 186 -21.66 27.68 -40.88
N SER A 187 -21.46 27.22 -42.12
CA SER A 187 -20.44 26.24 -42.46
C SER A 187 -19.04 26.79 -42.19
N SER A 188 -18.75 28.02 -42.61
CA SER A 188 -17.47 28.69 -42.31
C SER A 188 -17.23 28.79 -40.80
N TYR A 189 -18.24 29.14 -40.01
CA TYR A 189 -18.15 29.13 -38.55
C TYR A 189 -17.83 27.74 -38.00
N SER A 190 -18.54 26.71 -38.48
CA SER A 190 -18.33 25.34 -38.05
C SER A 190 -16.90 24.88 -38.34
N GLU A 191 -16.39 25.14 -39.54
CA GLU A 191 -15.04 24.73 -39.96
C GLU A 191 -13.96 25.43 -39.13
N GLU A 192 -14.04 26.76 -39.02
CA GLU A 192 -13.05 27.54 -38.29
C GLU A 192 -13.03 27.17 -36.79
N THR A 193 -14.19 27.01 -36.17
CA THR A 193 -14.25 26.63 -34.76
C THR A 193 -13.83 25.18 -34.50
N THR A 194 -14.04 24.27 -35.47
CA THR A 194 -13.53 22.90 -35.40
C THR A 194 -12.00 22.88 -35.41
N ILE A 195 -11.35 23.72 -36.23
CA ILE A 195 -9.90 23.84 -36.26
C ILE A 195 -9.39 24.28 -34.87
N LEU A 196 -9.99 25.32 -34.31
CA LEU A 196 -9.63 25.83 -32.98
C LEU A 196 -9.82 24.79 -31.87
N LEU A 197 -10.89 23.98 -31.95
CA LEU A 197 -11.10 22.86 -31.03
C LEU A 197 -10.01 21.81 -31.18
N ASN A 198 -9.71 21.39 -32.42
CA ASN A 198 -8.71 20.36 -32.68
C ASN A 198 -7.32 20.75 -32.17
N GLU A 199 -6.91 22.02 -32.33
CA GLU A 199 -5.65 22.51 -31.75
C GLU A 199 -5.58 22.35 -30.23
N LEU A 200 -6.69 22.63 -29.51
CA LEU A 200 -6.77 22.42 -28.08
C LEU A 200 -6.76 20.92 -27.72
N MET A 201 -7.48 20.11 -28.49
CA MET A 201 -7.57 18.66 -28.28
C MET A 201 -6.21 17.98 -28.49
N ASP A 202 -5.46 18.38 -29.52
CA ASP A 202 -4.12 17.86 -29.80
C ASP A 202 -3.14 18.22 -28.69
N ALA A 203 -3.20 19.46 -28.19
CA ALA A 203 -2.40 19.88 -27.04
C ALA A 203 -2.75 19.09 -25.77
N GLY A 204 -4.05 18.87 -25.51
CA GLY A 204 -4.52 18.05 -24.41
C GLY A 204 -4.04 16.60 -24.51
N SER A 205 -4.21 15.96 -25.66
CA SER A 205 -3.74 14.60 -25.92
C SER A 205 -2.22 14.48 -25.73
N LYS A 206 -1.44 15.44 -26.23
CA LYS A 206 0.01 15.46 -26.03
C LYS A 206 0.39 15.50 -24.54
N ILE A 207 -0.26 16.35 -23.76
CA ILE A 207 -0.05 16.43 -22.30
C ILE A 207 -0.38 15.10 -21.63
N LEU A 208 -1.47 14.44 -22.04
CA LEU A 208 -1.86 13.13 -21.50
C LEU A 208 -0.83 12.05 -21.80
N THR A 209 -0.31 12.00 -23.04
CA THR A 209 0.73 11.05 -23.43
C THR A 209 2.01 11.26 -22.62
N GLU A 210 2.51 12.49 -22.54
CA GLU A 210 3.70 12.84 -21.75
C GLU A 210 3.54 12.51 -20.26
N SER A 211 2.33 12.71 -19.71
CA SER A 211 2.02 12.41 -18.30
C SER A 211 1.89 10.90 -18.05
N GLY A 212 1.39 10.15 -19.02
CA GLY A 212 1.27 8.70 -18.96
C GLY A 212 2.63 8.00 -19.00
N GLU A 213 3.56 8.49 -19.82
CA GLU A 213 4.93 7.96 -19.91
C GLU A 213 5.68 8.13 -18.58
N LYS A 214 5.59 9.30 -17.94
CA LYS A 214 6.20 9.53 -16.61
C LYS A 214 5.64 8.61 -15.53
N LYS A 215 4.31 8.40 -15.49
CA LYS A 215 3.69 7.47 -14.54
C LYS A 215 4.14 6.03 -14.77
N LYS A 216 4.40 5.66 -16.02
CA LYS A 216 4.90 4.31 -16.36
C LYS A 216 6.33 4.11 -15.87
N GLU A 217 7.21 5.10 -16.05
CA GLU A 217 8.56 5.09 -15.48
C GLU A 217 8.52 5.02 -13.95
N GLU A 218 7.70 5.85 -13.27
CA GLU A 218 7.52 5.80 -11.82
C GLU A 218 7.01 4.43 -11.33
N MET A 219 6.06 3.80 -12.05
CA MET A 219 5.58 2.46 -11.73
C MET A 219 6.66 1.39 -11.90
N GLU A 220 7.50 1.48 -12.94
CA GLU A 220 8.60 0.53 -13.16
C GLU A 220 9.62 0.54 -12.00
N PHE A 221 9.90 1.71 -11.40
CA PHE A 221 10.74 1.80 -10.20
C PHE A 221 10.04 1.36 -8.92
N MET A 222 8.73 1.62 -8.80
CA MET A 222 7.96 1.28 -7.60
C MET A 222 7.67 -0.22 -7.46
N ILE A 223 7.52 -0.96 -8.57
CA ILE A 223 7.18 -2.40 -8.53
C ILE A 223 8.23 -3.22 -7.76
N PRO A 224 9.54 -3.16 -8.07
CA PRO A 224 10.55 -3.93 -7.33
C PRO A 224 10.62 -3.58 -5.85
N ILE A 225 10.47 -2.29 -5.52
CA ILE A 225 10.46 -1.82 -4.13
C ILE A 225 9.25 -2.43 -3.42
N ARG A 226 8.07 -2.40 -4.07
CA ARG A 226 6.82 -2.94 -3.51
C ARG A 226 6.92 -4.42 -3.22
N THR A 227 7.47 -5.18 -4.15
CA THR A 227 7.71 -6.61 -3.96
C THR A 227 8.65 -6.87 -2.78
N LYS A 228 9.76 -6.12 -2.66
CA LYS A 228 10.71 -6.26 -1.54
C LYS A 228 10.07 -6.00 -0.18
N THR A 229 9.32 -4.90 -0.04
CA THR A 229 8.67 -4.56 1.22
C THR A 229 7.62 -5.59 1.60
N GLN A 230 6.77 -6.01 0.64
CA GLN A 230 5.75 -7.04 0.87
C GLN A 230 6.36 -8.38 1.27
N TYR A 231 7.43 -8.81 0.59
CA TYR A 231 8.16 -10.02 0.94
C TYR A 231 8.72 -9.94 2.37
N ALA A 232 9.35 -8.82 2.73
CA ALA A 232 9.86 -8.59 4.07
C ALA A 232 8.74 -8.63 5.13
N SER A 233 7.57 -8.04 4.83
CA SER A 233 6.41 -8.10 5.72
C SER A 233 5.93 -9.54 5.90
N VAL A 234 5.73 -10.30 4.82
CA VAL A 234 5.24 -11.68 4.90
C VAL A 234 6.21 -12.56 5.70
N ARG A 235 7.51 -12.48 5.40
CA ARG A 235 8.56 -13.21 6.13
C ARG A 235 8.54 -12.87 7.62
N THR A 236 8.41 -11.59 7.95
CA THR A 236 8.32 -11.13 9.34
C THR A 236 7.09 -11.67 10.05
N LEU A 237 5.93 -11.72 9.38
CA LEU A 237 4.71 -12.24 9.97
C LEU A 237 4.82 -13.74 10.29
N LEU A 238 5.49 -14.50 9.42
CA LEU A 238 5.82 -15.91 9.67
C LEU A 238 6.73 -16.05 10.90
N CYS A 239 7.80 -15.26 10.99
CA CYS A 239 8.68 -15.27 12.16
C CYS A 239 7.97 -14.86 13.46
N VAL A 240 7.03 -13.91 13.40
CA VAL A 240 6.18 -13.54 14.54
C VAL A 240 5.28 -14.71 14.96
N GLN A 241 4.73 -15.43 13.99
CA GLN A 241 3.90 -16.60 14.27
C GLN A 241 4.73 -17.73 14.92
N GLU A 242 5.92 -18.03 14.38
CA GLU A 242 6.87 -18.98 14.98
C GLU A 242 7.30 -18.55 16.38
N ALA A 243 7.60 -17.26 16.58
CA ALA A 243 7.97 -16.71 17.88
C ALA A 243 6.89 -16.91 18.96
N LEU A 244 5.61 -16.89 18.56
CA LEU A 244 4.46 -17.09 19.46
C LEU A 244 4.05 -18.56 19.61
N HIS A 245 4.31 -19.41 18.60
CA HIS A 245 3.89 -20.81 18.58
C HIS A 245 5.01 -21.79 18.98
N GLY A 246 6.26 -21.34 18.97
CA GLY A 246 7.46 -22.19 18.90
C GLY A 246 7.79 -22.57 17.46
N GLU A 247 9.03 -23.02 17.24
CA GLU A 247 9.46 -23.57 15.95
C GLU A 247 8.59 -24.76 15.55
N LEU A 248 8.36 -24.98 14.26
CA LEU A 248 7.48 -26.04 13.74
C LEU A 248 7.85 -27.44 14.26
N ASP A 249 9.14 -27.69 14.39
CA ASP A 249 9.76 -28.92 14.86
C ASP A 249 9.88 -29.00 16.39
N LYS A 250 9.67 -27.87 17.09
CA LYS A 250 9.64 -27.76 18.56
C LYS A 250 8.53 -26.80 19.01
N PRO A 251 7.25 -27.11 18.75
CA PRO A 251 6.17 -26.22 19.09
C PRO A 251 6.11 -26.07 20.62
N PHE A 252 5.80 -24.87 21.08
CA PHE A 252 5.60 -24.62 22.52
C PHE A 252 4.42 -25.40 23.08
N TYR A 253 3.46 -25.74 22.23
CA TYR A 253 2.22 -26.41 22.61
C TYR A 253 2.11 -27.75 21.86
N LEU A 254 2.24 -28.88 22.56
CA LEU A 254 2.17 -30.20 21.94
C LEU A 254 0.70 -30.57 21.61
N PRO A 255 0.46 -31.37 20.55
CA PRO A 255 -0.89 -31.77 20.15
C PRO A 255 -1.73 -32.47 21.23
N LYS A 256 -1.08 -33.15 22.19
CA LYS A 256 -1.75 -33.85 23.30
C LYS A 256 -2.33 -32.88 24.33
N ASP A 257 -1.61 -31.80 24.63
CA ASP A 257 -1.98 -30.78 25.62
C ASP A 257 -3.06 -29.83 25.07
N MET A 258 -3.18 -29.77 23.75
CA MET A 258 -4.21 -28.99 23.08
C MET A 258 -5.62 -29.58 23.21
N SER A 259 -5.81 -30.87 23.48
CA SER A 259 -7.13 -31.53 23.31
C SER A 259 -8.29 -30.93 24.13
N ALA A 260 -8.03 -30.31 25.28
CA ALA A 260 -9.05 -29.67 26.12
C ALA A 260 -9.18 -28.14 25.95
N ASN A 261 -8.15 -27.46 25.44
CA ASN A 261 -8.08 -25.99 25.40
C ASN A 261 -7.63 -25.40 24.03
N ARG A 262 -7.61 -26.23 22.99
CA ARG A 262 -7.10 -25.91 21.63
C ARG A 262 -7.60 -24.57 21.12
N SER A 263 -8.91 -24.36 21.19
CA SER A 263 -9.55 -23.16 20.64
C SER A 263 -9.00 -21.89 21.28
N ASN A 264 -8.79 -21.88 22.60
CA ASN A 264 -8.36 -20.71 23.34
C ASN A 264 -6.89 -20.34 23.03
N ILE A 265 -6.02 -21.33 22.90
CA ILE A 265 -4.60 -21.11 22.56
C ILE A 265 -4.48 -20.56 21.14
N TYR A 266 -5.11 -21.21 20.15
CA TYR A 266 -5.07 -20.74 18.76
C TYR A 266 -5.71 -19.35 18.61
N GLN A 267 -6.82 -19.09 19.30
CA GLN A 267 -7.48 -17.79 19.25
C GLN A 267 -6.60 -16.70 19.88
N GLY A 268 -5.92 -17.00 21.00
CA GLY A 268 -4.98 -16.07 21.62
C GLY A 268 -3.75 -15.77 20.77
N ILE A 269 -3.14 -16.79 20.17
CA ILE A 269 -2.02 -16.63 19.23
C ILE A 269 -2.48 -15.81 18.01
N ARG A 270 -3.63 -16.15 17.42
CA ARG A 270 -4.17 -15.44 16.26
C ARG A 270 -4.44 -13.95 16.55
N LEU A 271 -5.00 -13.64 17.72
CA LEU A 271 -5.23 -12.25 18.14
C LEU A 271 -3.91 -11.47 18.26
N ARG A 272 -2.86 -12.09 18.81
CA ARG A 272 -1.54 -11.47 18.94
C ARG A 272 -0.85 -11.29 17.59
N VAL A 273 -0.84 -12.31 16.75
CA VAL A 273 -0.34 -12.22 15.37
C VAL A 273 -1.07 -11.09 14.62
N GLY A 274 -2.40 -10.99 14.76
CA GLY A 274 -3.18 -9.90 14.18
C GLY A 274 -2.78 -8.51 14.67
N LYS A 275 -2.42 -8.37 15.95
CA LYS A 275 -1.89 -7.11 16.50
C LYS A 275 -0.55 -6.72 15.86
N TYR A 276 0.37 -7.66 15.73
CA TYR A 276 1.66 -7.44 15.06
C TYR A 276 1.49 -7.11 13.57
N GLN A 277 0.60 -7.83 12.89
CA GLN A 277 0.21 -7.53 11.51
C GLN A 277 -0.33 -6.10 11.36
N GLY A 278 -1.18 -5.64 12.30
CA GLY A 278 -1.69 -4.27 12.31
C GLY A 278 -0.57 -3.23 12.44
N MET A 279 0.41 -3.45 13.32
CA MET A 279 1.58 -2.57 13.46
C MET A 279 2.40 -2.51 12.19
N MET A 280 2.64 -3.66 11.55
CA MET A 280 3.38 -3.74 10.28
C MET A 280 2.70 -2.97 9.16
N MET A 281 1.38 -3.11 9.01
CA MET A 281 0.61 -2.42 7.98
C MET A 281 0.66 -0.89 8.12
N VAL A 282 0.70 -0.39 9.37
CA VAL A 282 0.80 1.05 9.64
C VAL A 282 2.18 1.58 9.24
N GLU A 283 3.25 0.91 9.65
CA GLU A 283 4.61 1.35 9.30
C GLU A 283 4.88 1.18 7.81
N GLU A 284 4.42 0.09 7.19
CA GLU A 284 4.52 -0.13 5.74
C GLU A 284 3.90 1.03 4.97
N ARG A 285 2.69 1.47 5.35
CA ARG A 285 2.01 2.61 4.72
C ARG A 285 2.79 3.92 4.91
N LYS A 286 3.48 4.10 6.04
CA LYS A 286 4.29 5.28 6.32
C LYS A 286 5.56 5.29 5.46
N THR A 287 6.29 4.18 5.41
CA THR A 287 7.45 3.98 4.53
C THR A 287 7.07 4.19 3.07
N TRP A 288 5.88 3.73 2.65
CA TRP A 288 5.39 3.94 1.29
C TRP A 288 5.21 5.41 0.95
N LYS A 289 4.53 6.18 1.80
CA LYS A 289 4.35 7.62 1.59
C LYS A 289 5.68 8.36 1.49
N GLN A 290 6.68 7.95 2.28
CA GLN A 290 8.02 8.55 2.22
C GLN A 290 8.75 8.17 0.93
N THR A 291 8.62 6.93 0.48
CA THR A 291 9.22 6.43 -0.76
C THR A 291 8.61 7.10 -1.99
N GLU A 292 7.27 7.18 -2.06
CA GLU A 292 6.55 7.88 -3.13
C GLU A 292 6.97 9.35 -3.20
N LYS A 293 7.09 10.01 -2.04
CA LYS A 293 7.55 11.40 -1.99
C LYS A 293 8.98 11.54 -2.50
N LEU A 294 9.89 10.65 -2.08
CA LEU A 294 11.29 10.70 -2.47
C LEU A 294 11.49 10.45 -3.98
N LEU A 295 10.77 9.46 -4.53
CA LEU A 295 10.82 9.14 -5.95
C LEU A 295 10.07 10.15 -6.84
N GLY A 296 9.05 10.81 -6.29
CA GLY A 296 8.38 11.92 -6.98
C GLY A 296 9.29 13.14 -7.14
N ASP A 297 10.22 13.36 -6.21
CA ASP A 297 11.21 14.44 -6.29
C ASP A 297 12.39 14.08 -7.23
N ASP A 298 12.88 12.83 -7.17
CA ASP A 298 13.89 12.28 -8.06
C ASP A 298 13.67 10.77 -8.27
N ALA A 299 13.32 10.37 -9.50
CA ALA A 299 13.06 8.97 -9.85
C ALA A 299 14.26 8.04 -9.63
N LYS A 300 15.49 8.59 -9.50
CA LYS A 300 16.72 7.83 -9.22
C LYS A 300 17.19 7.99 -7.77
N ALA A 301 16.38 8.59 -6.90
CA ALA A 301 16.72 8.76 -5.50
C ALA A 301 16.97 7.41 -4.83
N ASN A 302 17.97 7.38 -3.96
CA ASN A 302 18.31 6.18 -3.21
C ASN A 302 17.27 5.94 -2.10
N VAL A 303 16.38 4.96 -2.32
CA VAL A 303 15.34 4.53 -1.36
C VAL A 303 15.85 3.57 -0.28
N GLU A 304 17.07 3.04 -0.43
CA GLU A 304 17.61 2.00 0.45
C GLU A 304 17.62 2.38 1.94
N PRO A 305 17.92 3.65 2.34
CA PRO A 305 17.85 4.05 3.75
C PRO A 305 16.45 3.88 4.36
N LEU A 306 15.38 4.21 3.60
CA LEU A 306 13.99 4.05 4.06
C LEU A 306 13.62 2.57 4.20
N LEU A 307 14.06 1.74 3.26
CA LEU A 307 13.85 0.29 3.31
C LEU A 307 14.61 -0.34 4.48
N PHE A 308 15.82 0.12 4.77
CA PHE A 308 16.62 -0.33 5.91
C PHE A 308 15.96 0.02 7.24
N GLU A 309 15.40 1.23 7.38
CA GLU A 309 14.62 1.61 8.56
C GLU A 309 13.39 0.71 8.75
N TYR A 310 12.66 0.43 7.66
CA TYR A 310 11.53 -0.50 7.69
C TYR A 310 11.96 -1.92 8.10
N GLN A 311 13.05 -2.42 7.54
CA GLN A 311 13.58 -3.75 7.88
C GLN A 311 14.01 -3.82 9.34
N LYS A 312 14.63 -2.76 9.88
CA LYS A 312 14.98 -2.67 11.30
C LYS A 312 13.74 -2.72 12.19
N PHE A 313 12.69 -1.98 11.84
CA PHE A 313 11.41 -2.03 12.53
C PHE A 313 10.79 -3.44 12.53
N LEU A 314 10.83 -4.13 11.38
CA LEU A 314 10.36 -5.51 11.26
C LEU A 314 11.15 -6.47 12.17
N PHE A 315 12.47 -6.31 12.26
CA PHE A 315 13.30 -7.11 13.16
C PHE A 315 12.93 -6.87 14.64
N GLU A 316 12.73 -5.62 15.03
CA GLU A 316 12.31 -5.26 16.40
C GLU A 316 10.94 -5.86 16.77
N LEU A 317 10.01 -5.96 15.80
CA LEU A 317 8.73 -6.65 15.98
C LEU A 317 8.90 -8.14 16.28
N VAL A 318 9.76 -8.84 15.54
CA VAL A 318 10.02 -10.27 15.77
C VAL A 318 10.62 -10.50 17.16
N GLU A 319 11.61 -9.68 17.56
CA GLU A 319 12.22 -9.80 18.88
C GLU A 319 11.22 -9.54 20.02
N LYS A 320 10.28 -8.62 19.81
CA LYS A 320 9.19 -8.38 20.75
C LYS A 320 8.23 -9.59 20.82
N ALA A 321 7.89 -10.16 19.67
CA ALA A 321 7.04 -11.36 19.61
C ALA A 321 7.70 -12.57 20.27
N LYS A 322 9.03 -12.76 20.14
CA LYS A 322 9.77 -13.86 20.80
C LYS A 322 9.70 -13.75 22.32
N LYS A 323 9.91 -12.55 22.85
CA LYS A 323 9.80 -12.30 24.30
C LYS A 323 8.38 -12.56 24.80
N GLU A 324 7.39 -12.01 24.10
CA GLU A 324 5.99 -12.19 24.44
C GLU A 324 5.55 -13.66 24.34
N GLY A 325 6.02 -14.41 23.34
CA GLY A 325 5.75 -15.83 23.16
C GLY A 325 6.35 -16.68 24.27
N LEU A 326 7.60 -16.41 24.66
CA LEU A 326 8.27 -17.09 25.76
C LEU A 326 7.58 -16.83 27.11
N GLU A 327 7.24 -15.57 27.41
CA GLU A 327 6.46 -15.23 28.61
C GLU A 327 5.10 -15.94 28.65
N TRP A 328 4.48 -16.10 27.48
CA TRP A 328 3.20 -16.79 27.39
C TRP A 328 3.33 -18.29 27.59
N LYS A 329 4.41 -18.89 27.09
CA LYS A 329 4.76 -20.28 27.35
C LYS A 329 4.99 -20.51 28.84
N THR A 330 5.80 -19.68 29.49
CA THR A 330 6.08 -19.81 30.94
C THR A 330 4.80 -19.76 31.78
N LYS A 331 3.89 -18.81 31.50
CA LYS A 331 2.58 -18.74 32.16
C LYS A 331 1.73 -20.00 31.95
N TRP A 332 1.88 -20.65 30.80
CA TRP A 332 1.16 -21.87 30.48
C TRP A 332 1.73 -23.07 31.23
N ASP A 333 3.06 -23.21 31.21
CA ASP A 333 3.79 -24.26 31.93
C ASP A 333 3.50 -24.18 33.45
N GLU A 334 3.44 -22.97 34.02
CA GLU A 334 3.08 -22.72 35.44
C GLU A 334 1.66 -23.22 35.77
N VAL A 335 0.66 -22.89 34.95
CA VAL A 335 -0.74 -23.34 35.14
C VAL A 335 -0.89 -24.86 35.04
N GLU A 336 -0.07 -25.52 34.22
CA GLU A 336 -0.06 -26.97 34.10
C GLU A 336 0.58 -27.63 35.33
N THR A 337 1.67 -27.07 35.86
CA THR A 337 2.29 -27.56 37.09
C THR A 337 1.38 -27.44 38.32
N GLU A 338 0.61 -26.34 38.46
CA GLU A 338 -0.38 -26.17 39.54
C GLU A 338 -1.53 -27.19 39.47
N LYS A 339 -1.99 -27.55 38.27
CA LYS A 339 -3.03 -28.60 38.10
C LYS A 339 -2.54 -29.99 38.48
N ILE A 340 -1.25 -30.28 38.31
CA ILE A 340 -0.65 -31.58 38.62
C ILE A 340 -0.42 -31.72 40.14
N THR A 341 -0.01 -30.66 40.84
CA THR A 341 0.12 -30.67 42.31
C THR A 341 -1.22 -30.81 43.03
N VAL A 342 -2.28 -30.13 42.56
CA VAL A 342 -3.64 -30.26 43.13
C VAL A 342 -4.23 -31.67 42.92
N LYS A 343 -3.89 -32.36 41.83
CA LYS A 343 -4.28 -33.77 41.63
C LYS A 343 -3.50 -34.73 42.53
N LYS A 344 -2.26 -34.41 42.90
CA LYS A 344 -1.44 -35.25 43.80
C LYS A 344 -1.87 -35.13 45.26
N GLU A 345 -2.28 -33.95 45.71
CA GLU A 345 -2.81 -33.75 47.07
C GLU A 345 -4.15 -34.49 47.31
N ASN A 346 -5.03 -34.53 46.30
CA ASN A 346 -6.33 -35.21 46.38
C ASN A 346 -6.28 -36.74 46.27
N VAL A 347 -5.11 -37.34 45.99
CA VAL A 347 -4.93 -38.81 45.93
C VAL A 347 -4.31 -39.37 47.22
N SER A 348 -3.85 -38.53 48.16
CA SER A 348 -3.23 -39.00 49.41
C SER A 348 -4.20 -39.27 50.57
N THR A 349 -5.52 -39.17 50.36
CA THR A 349 -6.55 -39.38 51.40
C THR A 349 -7.45 -40.61 51.21
N SER A 350 -7.03 -41.57 50.37
CA SER A 350 -7.67 -42.89 50.33
C SER A 350 -6.66 -43.93 49.87
N ASP A 351 -6.00 -44.58 50.83
CA ASP A 351 -5.82 -46.04 50.85
C ASP A 351 -4.99 -46.42 52.07
N GLU A 352 -5.71 -46.58 53.19
CA GLU A 352 -5.29 -47.40 54.32
C GLU A 352 -5.67 -48.86 54.02
N LEU A 353 -4.68 -49.74 54.23
CA LEU A 353 -4.74 -51.15 54.66
C LEU A 353 -4.31 -52.27 53.67
N ARG A 354 -3.28 -52.99 54.16
CA ARG A 354 -2.92 -54.43 54.02
C ARG A 354 -2.13 -54.87 52.79
N GLU A 355 -1.18 -55.80 52.85
CA GLU A 355 -0.52 -56.61 53.91
C GLU A 355 0.73 -57.25 53.25
N ASP A 356 1.72 -57.57 54.11
CA ASP A 356 2.88 -58.48 54.02
C ASP A 356 3.12 -59.37 52.76
N ASP A 357 4.37 -59.44 52.27
CA ASP A 357 5.28 -60.58 52.52
C ASP A 357 6.58 -60.59 51.66
N GLU A 358 7.66 -60.96 52.34
CA GLU A 358 8.85 -61.75 51.95
C GLU A 358 9.80 -61.45 50.74
N LYS A 359 11.08 -61.27 51.13
CA LYS A 359 12.32 -62.00 50.76
C LYS A 359 13.25 -61.60 49.58
N ASP A 360 14.54 -61.70 49.97
CA ASP A 360 15.78 -62.04 49.23
C ASP A 360 16.45 -60.97 48.35
N THR A 361 17.56 -60.34 48.79
CA THR A 361 18.98 -60.73 48.96
C THR A 361 19.89 -60.52 47.74
N LYS A 362 20.96 -59.72 47.98
CA LYS A 362 22.29 -59.64 47.31
C LYS A 362 22.30 -59.01 45.90
N GLU A 363 23.28 -58.18 45.50
CA GLU A 363 24.72 -58.44 45.56
C GLU A 363 25.58 -57.16 45.42
N LYS A 364 26.82 -57.24 45.93
CA LYS A 364 27.91 -56.24 45.88
C LYS A 364 28.54 -56.18 44.49
N GLU A 365 29.20 -55.07 44.14
CA GLU A 365 30.63 -55.12 43.80
C GLU A 365 31.32 -53.74 43.80
N LYS A 366 32.49 -53.71 44.43
CA LYS A 366 33.54 -52.68 44.34
C LYS A 366 34.53 -53.13 43.27
N VAL A 367 35.07 -52.21 42.47
CA VAL A 367 36.43 -52.37 41.91
C VAL A 367 37.12 -51.00 41.88
N ASP A 368 38.25 -50.94 42.57
CA ASP A 368 39.31 -49.93 42.46
C ASP A 368 40.09 -50.13 41.15
N GLU A 369 40.55 -49.08 40.47
CA GLU A 369 41.83 -49.13 39.74
C GLU A 369 42.46 -47.75 39.45
N LYS A 370 43.54 -47.50 40.20
CA LYS A 370 44.85 -46.88 39.83
C LYS A 370 44.89 -45.65 38.93
N GLU A 371 45.28 -44.53 39.55
CA GLU A 371 45.96 -43.40 38.92
C GLU A 371 47.42 -43.75 38.54
N GLU A 372 47.79 -43.44 37.30
CA GLU A 372 49.16 -43.41 36.81
C GLU A 372 49.58 -41.96 36.58
N LYS A 373 50.70 -41.57 37.20
CA LYS A 373 51.32 -40.24 37.11
C LYS A 373 51.85 -39.96 35.71
N ASN A 374 51.68 -38.73 35.24
CA ASN A 374 52.69 -38.08 34.41
C ASN A 374 52.83 -36.61 34.81
N GLU A 375 54.02 -36.25 35.26
CA GLU A 375 54.45 -34.89 35.57
C GLU A 375 54.81 -34.16 34.28
N GLU A 376 54.37 -32.92 34.09
CA GLU A 376 55.25 -31.87 33.55
C GLU A 376 54.73 -30.44 33.78
N LYS A 377 55.62 -29.65 34.42
CA LYS A 377 55.85 -28.19 34.33
C LYS A 377 54.75 -27.20 34.79
N LYS A 378 54.98 -26.71 36.02
CA LYS A 378 54.37 -25.55 36.69
C LYS A 378 54.49 -24.24 35.88
N VAL A 379 53.36 -23.72 35.44
CA VAL A 379 53.02 -22.29 35.46
C VAL A 379 51.95 -22.14 36.55
N THR A 380 52.06 -21.14 37.42
CA THR A 380 51.21 -21.00 38.62
C THR A 380 49.76 -20.69 38.24
N THR A 381 48.97 -21.75 38.08
CA THR A 381 47.52 -21.80 37.82
C THR A 381 46.70 -20.82 38.64
N LYS A 382 47.14 -20.51 39.87
CA LYS A 382 46.51 -19.55 40.78
C LYS A 382 46.32 -18.15 40.21
N GLN A 383 47.29 -17.62 39.45
CA GLN A 383 47.20 -16.25 38.92
C GLN A 383 46.25 -16.14 37.72
N ILE A 384 46.13 -17.21 36.93
CA ILE A 384 45.20 -17.27 35.80
C ILE A 384 43.77 -17.39 36.31
N GLU A 385 43.55 -18.16 37.38
CA GLU A 385 42.23 -18.31 38.01
C GLU A 385 41.75 -17.01 38.67
N GLU A 386 42.62 -16.28 39.37
CA GLU A 386 42.28 -14.97 39.94
C GLU A 386 41.91 -13.92 38.87
N LEU A 387 42.67 -13.88 37.77
CA LEU A 387 42.39 -12.97 36.65
C LEU A 387 41.06 -13.32 35.96
N LYS A 388 40.79 -14.61 35.78
CA LYS A 388 39.55 -15.10 35.18
C LYS A 388 38.36 -14.73 36.07
N CYS A 389 38.50 -14.88 37.38
CA CYS A 389 37.47 -14.53 38.37
C CYS A 389 37.13 -13.03 38.32
N MET A 390 38.15 -12.15 38.34
CA MET A 390 37.96 -10.69 38.23
C MET A 390 37.29 -10.27 36.92
N MET A 391 37.64 -10.90 35.79
CA MET A 391 36.99 -10.60 34.50
C MET A 391 35.51 -10.99 34.47
N THR A 392 35.12 -12.08 35.14
CA THR A 392 33.70 -12.46 35.28
C THR A 392 32.92 -11.42 36.08
N VAL A 393 33.45 -11.01 37.23
CA VAL A 393 32.79 -10.02 38.11
C VAL A 393 32.57 -8.69 37.38
N MET A 394 33.57 -8.18 36.66
CA MET A 394 33.42 -6.95 35.88
C MET A 394 32.40 -7.07 34.74
N LYS A 395 32.31 -8.23 34.08
CA LYS A 395 31.31 -8.47 33.03
C LYS A 395 29.89 -8.50 33.60
N GLU A 396 29.71 -9.13 34.76
CA GLU A 396 28.43 -9.20 35.46
C GLU A 396 27.94 -7.79 35.86
N GLU A 397 28.82 -6.97 36.43
CA GLU A 397 28.49 -5.60 36.88
C GLU A 397 28.13 -4.69 35.69
N MET A 398 28.88 -4.74 34.59
CA MET A 398 28.54 -3.97 33.38
C MET A 398 27.21 -4.39 32.76
N LEU A 399 26.90 -5.68 32.76
CA LEU A 399 25.62 -6.20 32.24
C LEU A 399 24.44 -5.76 33.13
N GLN A 400 24.61 -5.76 34.45
CA GLN A 400 23.57 -5.28 35.37
C GLN A 400 23.30 -3.78 35.24
N GLU A 401 24.36 -2.96 35.10
CA GLU A 401 24.24 -1.50 34.89
C GLU A 401 23.50 -1.18 33.57
N LEU A 402 23.82 -1.90 32.49
CA LEU A 402 23.14 -1.76 31.19
C LEU A 402 21.67 -2.16 31.25
N ASN A 403 21.35 -3.27 31.91
CA ASN A 403 19.96 -3.74 32.04
C ASN A 403 19.11 -2.75 32.86
N LYS A 404 19.70 -2.16 33.91
CA LYS A 404 19.02 -1.16 34.74
C LYS A 404 18.71 0.13 33.95
N LYS A 405 19.63 0.58 33.09
CA LYS A 405 19.40 1.74 32.21
C LYS A 405 18.36 1.45 31.12
N LEU A 406 18.34 0.24 30.58
CA LEU A 406 17.39 -0.19 29.57
C LEU A 406 15.94 -0.25 30.12
N GLU A 407 15.76 -0.80 31.32
CA GLU A 407 14.43 -0.85 31.97
C GLU A 407 13.93 0.54 32.38
N SER A 408 14.83 1.43 32.81
CA SER A 408 14.47 2.81 33.13
C SER A 408 13.95 3.58 31.91
N ALA A 409 14.57 3.40 30.74
CA ALA A 409 14.16 4.03 29.49
C ALA A 409 12.83 3.49 28.94
N LYS A 410 12.57 2.18 29.05
CA LYS A 410 11.31 1.55 28.59
C LYS A 410 10.07 2.02 29.35
N ILE A 411 10.21 2.32 30.65
CA ILE A 411 9.08 2.72 31.51
C ILE A 411 8.61 4.15 31.18
N GLU A 412 9.52 5.03 30.74
CA GLU A 412 9.23 6.44 30.50
C GLU A 412 8.62 6.70 29.10
N GLU A 413 8.98 5.88 28.10
CA GLU A 413 8.49 6.00 26.72
C GLU A 413 7.20 5.19 26.45
N GLY A 414 7.02 4.05 27.13
CA GLY A 414 5.85 3.18 26.96
C GLY A 414 4.53 3.75 27.53
N ARG A 415 4.57 4.65 28.51
CA ARG A 415 3.36 5.19 29.15
C ARG A 415 2.68 6.33 28.39
N LYS A 416 3.37 7.04 27.49
CA LYS A 416 2.80 8.19 26.76
C LYS A 416 2.13 7.81 25.44
N ASN A 417 2.64 6.81 24.72
CA ASN A 417 2.13 6.47 23.39
C ASN A 417 1.00 5.41 23.42
N PHE A 418 1.00 4.50 24.39
CA PHE A 418 0.04 3.39 24.42
C PHE A 418 -1.41 3.83 24.72
N ASN A 419 -1.59 4.87 25.54
CA ASN A 419 -2.92 5.42 25.82
C ASN A 419 -3.48 6.26 24.67
N GLN A 420 -2.63 6.85 23.83
CA GLN A 420 -3.08 7.74 22.75
C GLN A 420 -3.60 6.96 21.54
N ASP A 421 -2.96 5.83 21.21
CA ASP A 421 -3.36 4.99 20.09
C ASP A 421 -4.56 4.08 20.42
N TYR A 422 -4.69 3.63 21.67
CA TYR A 422 -5.87 2.90 22.12
C TYR A 422 -7.13 3.78 22.07
N CYS A 423 -7.04 5.03 22.55
CA CYS A 423 -8.16 5.97 22.46
C CYS A 423 -8.56 6.33 21.01
N ARG A 424 -7.61 6.37 20.06
CA ARG A 424 -7.92 6.61 18.64
C ARG A 424 -8.63 5.45 17.96
N LEU A 425 -8.25 4.22 18.30
CA LEU A 425 -8.91 3.02 17.76
C LEU A 425 -10.32 2.84 18.33
N GLU A 426 -10.52 3.16 19.61
CA GLU A 426 -11.82 3.13 20.28
C GLU A 426 -12.76 4.20 19.69
N GLN A 427 -12.27 5.43 19.48
CA GLN A 427 -12.99 6.49 18.77
C GLN A 427 -13.38 6.09 17.34
N GLY A 428 -12.47 5.48 16.57
CA GLY A 428 -12.76 5.06 15.20
C GLY A 428 -13.74 3.88 15.09
N LEU A 429 -13.93 3.11 16.17
CA LEU A 429 -14.93 2.04 16.27
C LEU A 429 -16.30 2.61 16.65
N ASP A 430 -16.33 3.56 17.57
CA ASP A 430 -17.55 4.28 17.96
C ASP A 430 -18.12 5.12 16.81
N GLU A 431 -17.26 5.79 16.04
CA GLU A 431 -17.65 6.54 14.83
C GLU A 431 -18.31 5.65 13.78
N ARG A 432 -17.76 4.46 13.52
CA ARG A 432 -18.34 3.49 12.58
C ARG A 432 -19.66 2.92 13.08
N ASN A 433 -19.79 2.66 14.38
CA ASN A 433 -21.04 2.20 14.97
C ASN A 433 -22.13 3.28 14.90
N GLU A 434 -21.78 4.55 15.13
CA GLU A 434 -22.72 5.67 14.96
C GLU A 434 -23.09 5.91 13.49
N GLU A 435 -22.18 5.63 12.55
CA GLU A 435 -22.51 5.65 11.12
C GLU A 435 -23.48 4.54 10.72
N VAL A 436 -23.28 3.31 11.23
CA VAL A 436 -24.24 2.20 11.03
C VAL A 436 -25.60 2.53 11.63
N LYS A 437 -25.66 3.14 12.82
CA LYS A 437 -26.93 3.60 13.42
C LYS A 437 -27.61 4.67 12.58
N ARG A 438 -26.85 5.65 12.05
CA ARG A 438 -27.39 6.69 11.17
C ARG A 438 -27.94 6.10 9.87
N LEU A 439 -27.22 5.17 9.25
CA LEU A 439 -27.67 4.48 8.03
C LEU A 439 -28.94 3.66 8.28
N ASN A 440 -29.04 2.96 9.40
CA ASN A 440 -30.28 2.29 9.79
C ASN A 440 -31.44 3.28 9.98
N GLY A 441 -31.20 4.44 10.59
CA GLY A 441 -32.21 5.49 10.71
C GLY A 441 -32.68 6.05 9.35
N VAL A 442 -31.77 6.16 8.37
CA VAL A 442 -32.13 6.56 7.00
C VAL A 442 -33.00 5.49 6.35
N VAL A 443 -32.64 4.21 6.47
CA VAL A 443 -33.43 3.09 5.94
C VAL A 443 -34.82 3.05 6.55
N GLU A 444 -34.94 3.21 7.87
CA GLU A 444 -36.24 3.29 8.54
C GLU A 444 -37.06 4.49 8.06
N SER A 445 -36.43 5.66 7.88
CA SER A 445 -37.11 6.85 7.37
C SER A 445 -37.60 6.69 5.93
N LEU A 446 -36.86 5.98 5.09
CA LEU A 446 -37.23 5.70 3.70
C LEU A 446 -38.38 4.69 3.64
N ASN A 447 -38.32 3.63 4.46
CA ASN A 447 -39.42 2.67 4.57
C ASN A 447 -40.71 3.37 5.06
N LYS A 448 -40.59 4.26 6.05
CA LYS A 448 -41.74 5.03 6.54
C LYS A 448 -42.31 5.96 5.47
N LYS A 449 -41.47 6.68 4.73
CA LYS A 449 -41.91 7.52 3.61
C LYS A 449 -42.57 6.70 2.51
N GLN A 450 -42.04 5.51 2.21
CA GLN A 450 -42.65 4.61 1.24
C GLN A 450 -44.06 4.20 1.70
N GLU A 451 -44.23 3.81 2.96
CA GLU A 451 -45.53 3.47 3.54
C GLU A 451 -46.50 4.66 3.55
N GLU A 452 -46.03 5.87 3.88
CA GLU A 452 -46.82 7.11 3.81
C GLU A 452 -47.29 7.37 2.37
N THR A 453 -46.41 7.25 1.37
CA THR A 453 -46.79 7.45 -0.04
C THR A 453 -47.73 6.36 -0.56
N GLU A 454 -47.60 5.12 -0.09
CA GLU A 454 -48.54 4.03 -0.44
C GLU A 454 -49.92 4.30 0.17
N ASN A 455 -49.98 4.79 1.41
CA ASN A 455 -51.25 5.15 2.07
C ASN A 455 -51.92 6.38 1.42
N GLU A 456 -51.16 7.42 1.07
CA GLU A 456 -51.68 8.58 0.33
C GLU A 456 -52.23 8.15 -1.03
N LEU A 457 -51.54 7.25 -1.74
CA LEU A 457 -52.02 6.70 -3.01
C LEU A 457 -53.31 5.88 -2.84
N GLU A 458 -53.42 5.13 -1.74
CA GLU A 458 -54.63 4.36 -1.39
C GLU A 458 -55.83 5.29 -1.09
N GLU A 459 -55.61 6.39 -0.36
CA GLU A 459 -56.64 7.42 -0.12
C GLU A 459 -57.06 8.13 -1.41
N VAL A 460 -56.10 8.55 -2.24
CA VAL A 460 -56.38 9.19 -3.53
C VAL A 460 -57.16 8.25 -4.45
N LYS A 461 -56.87 6.95 -4.45
CA LYS A 461 -57.68 5.95 -5.19
C LYS A 461 -59.11 5.86 -4.64
N LYS A 462 -59.28 5.91 -3.32
CA LYS A 462 -60.58 5.82 -2.66
C LYS A 462 -61.45 7.05 -2.93
N ASP A 463 -60.86 8.23 -2.94
CA ASP A 463 -61.58 9.48 -3.18
C ASP A 463 -61.91 9.66 -4.67
N HIS A 464 -60.99 9.35 -5.59
CA HIS A 464 -61.33 9.27 -7.01
C HIS A 464 -62.46 8.26 -7.28
N LYS A 465 -62.48 7.12 -6.58
CA LYS A 465 -63.55 6.13 -6.71
C LYS A 465 -64.89 6.69 -6.22
N LYS A 466 -64.93 7.48 -5.15
CA LYS A 466 -66.16 8.14 -4.68
C LYS A 466 -66.62 9.22 -5.64
N GLU A 467 -65.73 10.09 -6.14
CA GLU A 467 -66.07 11.12 -7.11
C GLU A 467 -66.67 10.52 -8.39
N ILE A 468 -66.06 9.46 -8.92
CA ILE A 468 -66.60 8.73 -10.09
C ILE A 468 -68.00 8.18 -9.80
N GLU A 469 -68.23 7.63 -8.60
CA GLU A 469 -69.54 7.10 -8.19
C GLU A 469 -70.60 8.22 -8.03
N GLU A 470 -70.18 9.40 -7.57
CA GLU A 470 -71.04 10.57 -7.37
C GLU A 470 -71.44 11.21 -8.71
N ILE A 471 -70.46 11.38 -9.62
CA ILE A 471 -70.71 11.80 -11.00
C ILE A 471 -71.65 10.83 -11.71
N ARG A 472 -71.46 9.51 -11.55
CA ARG A 472 -72.38 8.50 -12.12
C ARG A 472 -73.81 8.66 -11.63
N LYS A 473 -74.02 8.95 -10.34
CA LYS A 473 -75.35 9.18 -9.76
C LYS A 473 -75.97 10.49 -10.25
N GLU A 474 -75.16 11.53 -10.43
CA GLU A 474 -75.61 12.83 -10.93
C GLU A 474 -76.04 12.75 -12.41
N ILE A 475 -75.28 12.03 -13.23
CA ILE A 475 -75.65 11.70 -14.63
C ILE A 475 -76.99 10.95 -14.66
N GLN A 476 -77.22 10.01 -13.74
CA GLN A 476 -78.45 9.21 -13.67
C GLN A 476 -79.70 10.02 -13.25
N THR A 477 -79.53 11.17 -12.59
CA THR A 477 -80.62 11.95 -11.98
C THR A 477 -80.89 13.29 -12.68
N SER A 478 -79.98 13.78 -13.54
CA SER A 478 -80.16 15.06 -14.23
C SER A 478 -80.97 14.90 -15.54
N SER A 479 -81.97 15.77 -15.78
CA SER A 479 -82.80 15.74 -17.00
C SER A 479 -82.39 16.80 -18.05
N LYS A 480 -81.14 17.28 -18.03
CA LYS A 480 -80.64 18.31 -18.94
C LYS A 480 -79.39 17.82 -19.67
N ASP A 481 -79.54 17.56 -20.96
CA ASP A 481 -78.55 16.90 -21.85
C ASP A 481 -77.15 17.55 -21.86
N ASP A 482 -77.02 18.85 -21.64
CA ASP A 482 -75.72 19.54 -21.73
C ASP A 482 -74.82 19.28 -20.51
N ARG A 483 -75.39 19.11 -19.31
CA ARG A 483 -74.62 18.83 -18.09
C ARG A 483 -74.18 17.36 -18.02
N ILE A 484 -74.93 16.47 -18.66
CA ILE A 484 -74.54 15.07 -18.81
C ILE A 484 -73.28 14.96 -19.67
N LYS A 485 -73.22 15.69 -20.80
CA LYS A 485 -72.03 15.67 -21.68
C LYS A 485 -70.76 16.20 -21.02
N GLU A 486 -70.88 17.25 -20.19
CA GLU A 486 -69.74 17.80 -19.44
C GLU A 486 -69.19 16.78 -18.45
N LEU A 487 -70.07 16.15 -17.68
CA LEU A 487 -69.71 15.10 -16.73
C LEU A 487 -69.18 13.83 -17.42
N GLU A 488 -69.68 13.47 -18.60
CA GLU A 488 -69.14 12.36 -19.42
C GLU A 488 -67.71 12.64 -19.89
N MET A 489 -67.38 13.89 -20.26
CA MET A 489 -66.02 14.29 -20.63
C MET A 489 -65.07 14.25 -19.42
N GLU A 490 -65.49 14.77 -18.26
CA GLU A 490 -64.68 14.72 -17.04
C GLU A 490 -64.40 13.27 -16.60
N LEU A 491 -65.40 12.39 -16.70
CA LEU A 491 -65.24 10.98 -16.36
C LEU A 491 -64.26 10.27 -17.30
N ALA A 492 -64.30 10.59 -18.61
CA ALA A 492 -63.35 10.07 -19.59
C ALA A 492 -61.91 10.57 -19.35
N GLU A 493 -61.73 11.85 -18.96
CA GLU A 493 -60.43 12.40 -18.60
C GLU A 493 -59.84 11.70 -17.36
N LYS A 494 -60.67 11.52 -16.32
CA LYS A 494 -60.27 10.84 -15.07
C LYS A 494 -59.93 9.36 -15.29
N ASP A 495 -60.68 8.65 -16.13
CA ASP A 495 -60.35 7.27 -16.51
C ASP A 495 -59.02 7.21 -17.30
N GLY A 496 -58.73 8.23 -18.12
CA GLY A 496 -57.43 8.39 -18.78
C GLY A 496 -56.27 8.53 -17.79
N GLN A 497 -56.40 9.42 -16.81
CA GLN A 497 -55.40 9.63 -15.76
C GLN A 497 -55.18 8.36 -14.90
N LEU A 498 -56.26 7.65 -14.56
CA LEU A 498 -56.18 6.39 -13.80
C LEU A 498 -55.40 5.32 -14.59
N LYS A 499 -55.59 5.27 -15.91
CA LYS A 499 -54.88 4.33 -16.78
C LYS A 499 -53.38 4.64 -16.85
N GLU A 500 -53.00 5.90 -17.04
CA GLU A 500 -51.58 6.32 -17.02
C GLU A 500 -50.89 6.03 -15.67
N SER A 501 -51.61 6.23 -14.56
CA SER A 501 -51.13 5.91 -13.22
C SER A 501 -50.85 4.41 -13.08
N ARG A 502 -51.77 3.54 -13.54
CA ARG A 502 -51.57 2.07 -13.53
C ARG A 502 -50.39 1.63 -14.39
N GLU A 503 -50.22 2.22 -15.57
CA GLU A 503 -49.08 1.93 -16.45
C GLU A 503 -47.75 2.35 -15.83
N THR A 504 -47.74 3.45 -15.07
CA THR A 504 -46.55 3.92 -14.35
C THR A 504 -46.18 3.02 -13.18
N VAL A 505 -47.17 2.58 -12.39
CA VAL A 505 -46.93 1.58 -11.32
C VAL A 505 -46.39 0.27 -11.89
N ALA A 506 -46.96 -0.21 -12.99
CA ALA A 506 -46.47 -1.43 -13.66
C ALA A 506 -45.03 -1.31 -14.17
N ARG A 507 -44.62 -0.11 -14.63
CA ARG A 507 -43.21 0.17 -14.98
C ARG A 507 -42.28 0.08 -13.78
N TYR A 508 -42.64 0.72 -12.66
CA TYR A 508 -41.81 0.67 -11.44
C TYR A 508 -41.70 -0.73 -10.84
N GLU A 509 -42.78 -1.51 -10.86
CA GLU A 509 -42.73 -2.91 -10.43
C GLU A 509 -41.80 -3.77 -11.30
N LYS A 510 -41.73 -3.47 -12.60
CA LYS A 510 -40.82 -4.16 -13.51
C LYS A 510 -39.38 -3.76 -13.23
N GLU A 511 -39.08 -2.47 -13.10
CA GLU A 511 -37.75 -1.96 -12.75
C GLU A 511 -37.26 -2.52 -11.40
N SER A 512 -38.13 -2.56 -10.39
CA SER A 512 -37.82 -3.14 -9.07
C SER A 512 -37.41 -4.62 -9.18
N ARG A 513 -38.09 -5.41 -10.00
CA ARG A 513 -37.71 -6.82 -10.26
C ARG A 513 -36.37 -6.94 -10.97
N GLU A 514 -36.09 -6.07 -11.94
CA GLU A 514 -34.79 -6.02 -12.64
C GLU A 514 -33.64 -5.66 -11.69
N TRP A 515 -33.87 -4.74 -10.75
CA TRP A 515 -32.88 -4.39 -9.73
C TRP A 515 -32.56 -5.53 -8.78
N LYS A 516 -33.57 -6.28 -8.31
CA LYS A 516 -33.36 -7.47 -7.47
C LYS A 516 -32.54 -8.55 -8.17
N LEU A 517 -32.76 -8.76 -9.47
CA LEU A 517 -31.95 -9.67 -10.29
C LEU A 517 -30.49 -9.18 -10.39
N LYS A 518 -30.26 -7.89 -10.66
CA LYS A 518 -28.91 -7.31 -10.73
C LYS A 518 -28.17 -7.39 -9.40
N GLU A 519 -28.87 -7.19 -8.29
CA GLU A 519 -28.32 -7.33 -6.93
C GLU A 519 -27.87 -8.77 -6.67
N GLN A 520 -28.71 -9.76 -7.00
CA GLN A 520 -28.36 -11.18 -6.87
C GLN A 520 -27.15 -11.55 -7.75
N GLU A 521 -27.09 -11.09 -9.01
CA GLU A 521 -25.94 -11.28 -9.89
C GLU A 521 -24.65 -10.63 -9.35
N GLN A 522 -24.75 -9.51 -8.62
CA GLN A 522 -23.58 -8.92 -7.96
C GLN A 522 -23.11 -9.77 -6.78
N PHE A 523 -24.02 -10.29 -5.96
CA PHE A 523 -23.66 -11.20 -4.87
C PHE A 523 -22.98 -12.48 -5.39
N GLU A 524 -23.50 -13.06 -6.48
CA GLU A 524 -22.87 -14.24 -7.10
C GLU A 524 -21.47 -13.92 -7.67
N ARG A 525 -21.28 -12.75 -8.28
CA ARG A 525 -19.96 -12.29 -8.73
C ARG A 525 -19.01 -12.09 -7.55
N MET A 526 -19.48 -11.51 -6.46
CA MET A 526 -18.68 -11.29 -5.26
C MET A 526 -18.19 -12.61 -4.66
N GLY A 527 -19.07 -13.61 -4.56
CA GLY A 527 -18.69 -14.95 -4.10
C GLY A 527 -17.68 -15.66 -5.02
N LYS A 528 -17.80 -15.48 -6.34
CA LYS A 528 -16.79 -15.98 -7.31
C LYS A 528 -15.43 -15.30 -7.12
N ASN A 529 -15.42 -13.98 -6.94
CA ASN A 529 -14.20 -13.21 -6.72
C ASN A 529 -13.52 -13.60 -5.40
N GLU A 530 -14.27 -13.84 -4.33
CA GLU A 530 -13.72 -14.34 -3.05
C GLU A 530 -13.05 -15.71 -3.23
N LEU A 531 -13.66 -16.60 -4.00
CA LEU A 531 -13.09 -17.92 -4.29
C LEU A 531 -11.80 -17.82 -5.14
N GLU A 532 -11.77 -16.91 -6.12
CA GLU A 532 -10.55 -16.64 -6.91
C GLU A 532 -9.43 -16.03 -6.05
N LEU A 533 -9.78 -15.13 -5.13
CA LEU A 533 -8.82 -14.57 -4.18
C LEU A 533 -8.22 -15.64 -3.27
N LEU A 534 -9.04 -16.57 -2.77
CA LEU A 534 -8.57 -17.71 -1.97
C LEU A 534 -7.61 -18.60 -2.77
N LYS A 535 -7.90 -18.87 -4.05
CA LYS A 535 -7.00 -19.63 -4.94
C LYS A 535 -5.68 -18.90 -5.18
N LEU A 536 -5.72 -17.58 -5.37
CA LEU A 536 -4.51 -16.76 -5.51
C LEU A 536 -3.66 -16.80 -4.24
N MET A 537 -4.27 -16.69 -3.05
CA MET A 537 -3.56 -16.79 -1.78
C MET A 537 -2.87 -18.16 -1.62
N GLU A 538 -3.52 -19.25 -2.02
CA GLU A 538 -2.92 -20.59 -1.98
C GLU A 538 -1.75 -20.74 -2.97
N LEU A 539 -1.87 -20.17 -4.17
CA LEU A 539 -0.78 -20.11 -5.15
C LEU A 539 0.42 -19.32 -4.62
N THR A 540 0.18 -18.14 -4.05
CA THR A 540 1.25 -17.32 -3.45
C THR A 540 1.95 -18.07 -2.33
N LYS A 541 1.22 -18.83 -1.50
CA LYS A 541 1.82 -19.67 -0.46
C LYS A 541 2.79 -20.70 -1.06
N LYS A 542 2.41 -21.38 -2.13
CA LYS A 542 3.26 -22.38 -2.82
C LYS A 542 4.49 -21.75 -3.46
N VAL A 543 4.36 -20.53 -3.99
CA VAL A 543 5.50 -19.76 -4.53
C VAL A 543 6.49 -19.42 -3.42
N LEU A 544 6.00 -18.96 -2.26
CA LEU A 544 6.87 -18.67 -1.11
C LEU A 544 7.60 -19.91 -0.60
N GLU A 545 6.93 -21.06 -0.51
CA GLU A 545 7.56 -22.34 -0.13
C GLU A 545 8.68 -22.75 -1.13
N ALA A 546 8.51 -22.42 -2.41
CA ALA A 546 9.52 -22.68 -3.44
C ALA A 546 10.69 -21.68 -3.38
N GLU A 547 10.43 -20.39 -3.11
CA GLU A 547 11.45 -19.36 -2.94
C GLU A 547 12.34 -19.63 -1.72
N ASP A 548 11.75 -19.99 -0.56
CA ASP A 548 12.51 -20.41 0.62
C ASP A 548 13.40 -21.63 0.35
N SER A 549 12.94 -22.54 -0.53
CA SER A 549 13.72 -23.70 -0.96
C SER A 549 14.89 -23.29 -1.87
N LEU A 550 14.73 -22.24 -2.68
CA LEU A 550 15.79 -21.67 -3.52
C LEU A 550 16.82 -20.86 -2.71
N GLU A 551 16.40 -20.10 -1.69
CA GLU A 551 17.30 -19.37 -0.78
C GLU A 551 18.22 -20.36 -0.05
N LYS A 552 17.67 -21.46 0.47
CA LYS A 552 18.46 -22.55 1.09
C LYS A 552 19.47 -23.19 0.12
N LEU A 553 19.13 -23.29 -1.17
CA LEU A 553 20.06 -23.79 -2.18
C LEU A 553 21.18 -22.79 -2.47
N ALA A 554 20.88 -21.49 -2.55
CA ALA A 554 21.87 -20.44 -2.75
C ALA A 554 22.88 -20.36 -1.59
N ASP A 555 22.40 -20.45 -0.34
CA ASP A 555 23.26 -20.49 0.84
C ASP A 555 24.20 -21.70 0.81
N SER A 556 23.69 -22.87 0.36
CA SER A 556 24.50 -24.08 0.23
C SER A 556 25.57 -23.96 -0.87
N GLU A 557 25.30 -23.23 -1.95
CA GLU A 557 26.27 -22.97 -3.02
C GLU A 557 27.41 -22.05 -2.55
N GLU A 558 27.08 -21.00 -1.77
CA GLU A 558 28.09 -20.14 -1.16
C GLU A 558 28.95 -20.86 -0.11
N GLU A 559 28.36 -21.79 0.66
CA GLU A 559 29.11 -22.61 1.61
C GLU A 559 30.06 -23.58 0.91
N VAL A 560 29.62 -24.21 -0.19
CA VAL A 560 30.52 -25.03 -1.04
C VAL A 560 31.67 -24.20 -1.59
N LYS A 561 31.41 -22.95 -2.01
CA LYS A 561 32.47 -22.05 -2.49
C LYS A 561 33.49 -21.72 -1.39
N ARG A 562 33.02 -21.40 -0.17
CA ARG A 562 33.90 -21.16 0.99
C ARG A 562 34.73 -22.39 1.36
N LEU A 563 34.13 -23.57 1.34
CA LEU A 563 34.83 -24.83 1.61
C LEU A 563 35.91 -25.11 0.55
N ASN A 564 35.63 -24.83 -0.73
CA ASN A 564 36.62 -24.96 -1.80
C ASN A 564 37.81 -24.01 -1.61
N GLU A 565 37.58 -22.75 -1.23
CA GLU A 565 38.66 -21.80 -0.92
C GLU A 565 39.52 -22.28 0.25
N ILE A 566 38.91 -22.87 1.29
CA ILE A 566 39.64 -23.47 2.42
C ILE A 566 40.49 -24.66 1.94
N VAL A 567 39.93 -25.55 1.12
CA VAL A 567 40.65 -26.70 0.56
C VAL A 567 41.84 -26.25 -0.30
N GLU A 568 41.66 -25.24 -1.15
CA GLU A 568 42.76 -24.67 -1.94
C GLU A 568 43.87 -24.09 -1.04
N SER A 569 43.49 -23.37 0.03
CA SER A 569 44.45 -22.81 0.99
C SER A 569 45.23 -23.89 1.75
N LEU A 570 44.57 -25.00 2.09
CA LEU A 570 45.20 -26.14 2.76
C LEU A 570 46.15 -26.88 1.82
N ASN A 571 45.76 -27.08 0.56
CA ASN A 571 46.62 -27.70 -0.45
C ASN A 571 47.88 -26.88 -0.68
N LYS A 572 47.76 -25.56 -0.80
CA LYS A 572 48.92 -24.66 -0.93
C LYS A 572 49.86 -24.76 0.27
N ARG A 573 49.32 -24.79 1.49
CA ARG A 573 50.13 -24.94 2.71
C ARG A 573 50.82 -26.31 2.79
N LEU A 574 50.17 -27.36 2.27
CA LEU A 574 50.75 -28.70 2.17
C LEU A 574 51.92 -28.71 1.17
N GLU A 575 51.77 -28.07 0.02
CA GLU A 575 52.85 -27.91 -0.97
C GLU A 575 54.05 -27.18 -0.37
N GLU A 576 53.85 -26.04 0.29
CA GLU A 576 54.92 -25.29 0.98
C GLU A 576 55.63 -26.15 2.05
N MET A 577 54.88 -27.00 2.75
CA MET A 577 55.44 -27.92 3.74
C MET A 577 56.27 -29.02 3.07
N CYS A 578 55.80 -29.58 1.95
CA CYS A 578 56.56 -30.55 1.15
C CYS A 578 57.87 -29.94 0.63
N GLU A 579 57.83 -28.72 0.08
CA GLU A 579 59.02 -28.00 -0.37
C GLU A 579 60.01 -27.75 0.78
N SER A 580 59.50 -27.39 1.97
CA SER A 580 60.33 -27.24 3.16
C SER A 580 60.98 -28.56 3.59
N SER A 581 60.25 -29.68 3.49
CA SER A 581 60.74 -31.03 3.80
C SER A 581 61.86 -31.44 2.86
N GLU A 582 61.74 -31.17 1.56
CA GLU A 582 62.79 -31.43 0.57
C GLU A 582 64.07 -30.63 0.89
N SER A 583 63.93 -29.39 1.38
CA SER A 583 65.06 -28.58 1.85
C SER A 583 65.75 -29.20 3.08
N TYR A 584 64.99 -29.69 4.06
CA TYR A 584 65.53 -30.39 5.22
C TYR A 584 66.23 -31.70 4.84
N GLU A 585 65.67 -32.46 3.90
CA GLU A 585 66.25 -33.70 3.41
C GLU A 585 67.60 -33.44 2.70
N LYS A 586 67.67 -32.39 1.87
CA LYS A 586 68.91 -31.94 1.22
C LYS A 586 69.98 -31.53 2.23
N MET A 587 69.59 -30.78 3.27
CA MET A 587 70.51 -30.38 4.35
C MET A 587 71.05 -31.59 5.12
N THR A 588 70.19 -32.56 5.43
CA THR A 588 70.58 -33.80 6.11
C THR A 588 71.57 -34.60 5.28
N LEU A 589 71.35 -34.67 3.97
CA LEU A 589 72.23 -35.37 3.03
C LEU A 589 73.59 -34.68 2.88
N GLU A 590 73.66 -33.35 2.97
CA GLU A 590 74.92 -32.60 3.04
C GLU A 590 75.69 -32.85 4.34
N ILE A 591 75.00 -32.91 5.49
CA ILE A 591 75.62 -33.22 6.78
C ILE A 591 76.21 -34.63 6.75
N ALA A 592 75.47 -35.62 6.23
CA ALA A 592 75.96 -36.99 6.08
C ALA A 592 77.21 -37.07 5.17
N LYS A 593 77.24 -36.32 4.07
CA LYS A 593 78.43 -36.23 3.19
C LYS A 593 79.64 -35.62 3.91
N LYS A 594 79.43 -34.58 4.72
CA LYS A 594 80.50 -33.97 5.52
C LYS A 594 81.02 -34.94 6.58
N GLN A 595 80.14 -35.66 7.26
CA GLN A 595 80.50 -36.68 8.25
C GLN A 595 81.36 -37.80 7.63
N ASN A 596 80.95 -38.34 6.48
CA ASN A 596 81.74 -39.36 5.77
C ASN A 596 83.11 -38.84 5.34
N LYS A 597 83.19 -37.56 4.93
CA LYS A 597 84.48 -36.94 4.57
C LYS A 597 85.39 -36.82 5.79
N THR A 598 84.86 -36.33 6.91
CA THR A 598 85.63 -36.22 8.17
C THR A 598 86.03 -37.57 8.73
N GLU A 599 85.20 -38.59 8.57
CA GLU A 599 85.52 -39.96 8.98
C GLU A 599 86.69 -40.52 8.16
N LYS A 600 86.70 -40.29 6.84
CA LYS A 600 87.81 -40.68 5.97
C LYS A 600 89.11 -39.93 6.29
N GLU A 601 89.03 -38.62 6.51
CA GLU A 601 90.18 -37.81 6.94
C GLU A 601 90.72 -38.30 8.30
N LEU A 602 89.85 -38.70 9.22
CA LEU A 602 90.24 -39.30 10.51
C LEU A 602 90.92 -40.67 10.35
N GLU A 603 90.44 -41.49 9.41
CA GLU A 603 91.04 -42.79 9.06
C GLU A 603 92.47 -42.61 8.53
N ASP A 604 92.67 -41.63 7.64
CA ASP A 604 93.97 -41.28 7.08
C ASP A 604 94.92 -40.78 8.18
N VAL A 605 94.46 -39.88 9.07
CA VAL A 605 95.25 -39.41 10.22
C VAL A 605 95.59 -40.55 11.20
N LYS A 606 94.66 -41.47 11.46
CA LYS A 606 94.93 -42.66 12.28
C LYS A 606 96.01 -43.53 11.66
N LYS A 607 96.02 -43.67 10.33
CA LYS A 607 97.04 -44.42 9.60
C LYS A 607 98.41 -43.74 9.71
N GLU A 608 98.49 -42.43 9.49
CA GLU A 608 99.73 -41.65 9.67
C GLU A 608 100.25 -41.72 11.11
N LEU A 609 99.37 -41.61 12.12
CA LEU A 609 99.73 -41.77 13.53
C LEU A 609 100.26 -43.17 13.84
N LYS A 610 99.69 -44.21 13.22
CA LYS A 610 100.16 -45.58 13.38
C LYS A 610 101.55 -45.76 12.75
N GLU A 611 101.76 -45.23 11.54
CA GLU A 611 103.06 -45.24 10.86
C GLU A 611 104.13 -44.47 11.67
N ALA A 612 103.80 -43.28 12.17
CA ALA A 612 104.68 -42.49 13.04
C ALA A 612 104.99 -43.20 14.36
N ARG A 613 104.01 -43.90 14.95
CA ARG A 613 104.21 -44.72 16.14
C ARG A 613 105.14 -45.91 15.88
N GLU A 614 104.94 -46.64 14.79
CA GLU A 614 105.82 -47.75 14.38
C GLU A 614 107.25 -47.27 14.04
N GLU A 615 107.40 -46.03 13.56
CA GLU A 615 108.70 -45.40 13.32
C GLU A 615 109.39 -44.97 14.63
N LEU A 616 108.64 -44.42 15.60
CA LEU A 616 109.13 -44.17 16.96
C LEU A 616 109.54 -45.47 17.69
N GLU A 617 108.80 -46.55 17.48
CA GLU A 617 109.09 -47.86 18.08
C GLU A 617 110.36 -48.48 17.47
N ARG A 618 110.56 -48.33 16.16
CA ARG A 618 111.84 -48.64 15.48
C ARG A 618 113.00 -47.76 15.96
N MET A 619 112.76 -46.50 16.31
CA MET A 619 113.79 -45.64 16.90
C MET A 619 114.14 -46.06 18.33
N LYS A 620 113.17 -46.54 19.12
CA LYS A 620 113.41 -47.10 20.46
C LYS A 620 114.18 -48.42 20.43
N GLU A 621 113.98 -49.27 19.42
CA GLU A 621 114.76 -50.52 19.26
C GLU A 621 116.23 -50.28 18.84
N ASN A 622 116.58 -49.08 18.35
CA ASN A 622 117.94 -48.68 17.99
C ASN A 622 118.65 -47.79 19.03
N SER A 623 117.98 -47.46 20.14
CA SER A 623 118.61 -46.79 21.29
C SER A 623 118.78 -47.80 22.42
N GLY A 624 119.90 -48.54 22.34
CA GLY A 624 120.36 -49.38 23.44
C GLY A 624 120.63 -48.58 24.71
N ASP A 625 120.37 -49.28 25.81
CA ASP A 625 120.89 -49.11 27.16
C ASP A 625 120.44 -47.92 28.03
N ASP A 626 120.14 -48.35 29.27
CA ASP A 626 120.22 -47.65 30.54
C ASP A 626 119.25 -46.50 30.80
N SER A 627 118.25 -46.77 31.64
CA SER A 627 118.32 -46.28 33.02
C SER A 627 117.04 -46.62 33.79
N SER A 628 117.23 -47.33 34.89
CA SER A 628 116.35 -47.36 36.05
C SER A 628 115.82 -45.98 36.43
N PHE A 629 114.53 -45.84 36.74
CA PHE A 629 114.09 -45.00 37.85
C PHE A 629 112.65 -45.29 38.30
N ASP A 630 112.46 -45.07 39.60
CA ASP A 630 111.41 -45.52 40.52
C ASP A 630 110.03 -44.87 40.43
N GLN A 631 109.06 -45.61 41.00
CA GLN A 631 107.97 -45.23 41.91
C GLN A 631 107.31 -43.84 41.82
N LEU A 632 105.97 -43.84 41.79
CA LEU A 632 105.03 -43.26 42.79
C LEU A 632 103.63 -43.24 42.13
N ASP A 633 102.65 -43.99 42.62
CA ASP A 633 101.75 -43.71 43.76
C ASP A 633 100.66 -42.65 43.48
N ASP A 634 99.43 -43.13 43.71
CA ASP A 634 98.24 -42.47 44.23
C ASP A 634 97.42 -41.40 43.48
N SER A 635 96.11 -41.64 43.62
CA SER A 635 95.02 -40.75 44.04
C SER A 635 94.08 -40.12 42.99
N ASP A 636 92.82 -40.57 43.10
CA ASP A 636 91.57 -39.80 43.21
C ASP A 636 91.29 -38.67 42.21
N ASN A 637 90.34 -38.89 41.29
CA ASN A 637 88.91 -38.50 41.43
C ASN A 637 88.09 -38.90 40.20
#